data_AF-A0A1T5KC58-F1
#
_entry.id   AF-A0A1T5KC58-F1
#
_cell.length_a   1.000
_cell.length_b   1.000
_cell.length_c   1.000
_cell.angle_alpha   90.00
_cell.angle_beta   90.00
_cell.angle_gamma   90.00
#
_symmetry.space_group_name_H-M   'P 1'
#
loop_
_entity.id
_entity.type
_entity.pdbx_description
1 polymer ?
#
loop_
_entity_poly.entity_id
_entity_poly.type
_entity_poly.pdbx_seq_one_letter_code
_entity_poly.pdbx_strand_id
1 'polypeptide(L)'
;MVRTGPRGQDRHVTDVRRRNTLSCVEVLRGSPSTTLTALAKDTGLSRPTVESIVSELVEQGLAREVAVAEEGALGRPARHFAFAADARYVVGLDLGVHSVTGMVADLSGQVRAVVRRTVDGPVDGVARLEVARAVQRELLDAVDAPRSRLAAVAAAVPGIVDGARVRLSLPIPDWTGVNLAARLSTGGEHPVVIENDINMASLAEHALGAARLADDVVLVQLGHRVGAALVLGGQVYRGNRFAAGEVGDFSWTGWDGWCEGSLLGEIEQAGGAEAVALRAREGDAVALGLLQQYVRRVAPGVATLAMVVDPECVVLGGGLSRAGELLRAPLQTEVDRLVHPRAAAPLVTSAFASDGAALGALVRALEVGSQDVFGSEIAAPPLRAAGPATSLADALAAADEAPAPAAPDAGVGRGPGAEAQQGAGGVAQVREPLRVAVVGVGARARLAQWVGRTGVPAHVVRAVDVDPAGQDRARELFGPGTAFSTDHRDLSARGGTGEGVDAAFVCTPDDTHADVAEDLLRAGVAVYLEKPLATTTEDCDRVLAAAVETGTRLYVGHNMRHMAVVRTMRDVVARGEIGEVQAVWCRHFVGNGGDYYFKDWHAERARSTGLLLQKAVHDIDVIHWLAGSTTRDVVGMGDLQVYGRVTDRADRTGQLMTDWFSYDNWPPLEQRGLHPVIDVEDTSMMLMRLGNGVLASYEQCHFTPDYWRNYTVIGTRGRLENVGDGDGGSVRVWNRRTSWSERGDVEYPVVAAGQGHQDADRLTVDEFLRSVADGAPITTSPVMARDAVATGIAATLSLRAGSAPQRVRPVAPEVAAHFDDDVDPAARRPGT
;
A
#
# COMPACT_ATOMS: atom_id res chain seq x y z
N MET A 1 -41.07 -34.62 20.57
CA MET A 1 -40.37 -35.67 19.79
C MET A 1 -40.00 -35.06 18.44
N VAL A 2 -38.87 -34.35 18.36
CA VAL A 2 -38.29 -33.82 17.11
C VAL A 2 -36.78 -33.98 17.24
N ARG A 3 -36.18 -34.67 16.26
CA ARG A 3 -34.79 -35.15 16.24
C ARG A 3 -33.78 -34.00 16.19
N THR A 4 -32.79 -34.06 17.08
CA THR A 4 -31.51 -33.35 16.98
C THR A 4 -30.63 -34.03 15.92
N GLY A 5 -30.14 -33.27 14.94
CA GLY A 5 -29.14 -33.74 13.97
C GLY A 5 -27.70 -33.45 14.44
N PRO A 6 -26.69 -34.24 14.01
CA PRO A 6 -25.32 -34.12 14.48
C PRO A 6 -24.59 -32.98 13.73
N ARG A 7 -24.15 -31.94 14.43
CA ARG A 7 -23.24 -30.90 13.87
C ARG A 7 -21.93 -30.73 14.65
N GLY A 8 -21.69 -31.56 15.67
CA GLY A 8 -20.49 -31.51 16.52
C GLY A 8 -19.46 -32.61 16.27
N GLN A 9 -19.83 -33.71 15.60
CA GLN A 9 -18.93 -34.87 15.40
C GLN A 9 -17.98 -34.70 14.20
N ASP A 10 -18.43 -34.08 13.10
CA ASP A 10 -17.61 -33.99 11.88
C ASP A 10 -16.37 -33.11 12.04
N ARG A 11 -16.46 -31.97 12.73
CA ARG A 11 -15.29 -31.09 13.01
C ARG A 11 -14.21 -31.81 13.83
N HIS A 12 -14.63 -32.58 14.83
CA HIS A 12 -13.74 -33.30 15.72
C HIS A 12 -13.03 -34.48 15.02
N VAL A 13 -13.69 -35.09 14.01
CA VAL A 13 -13.12 -36.19 13.20
C VAL A 13 -12.13 -35.67 12.16
N THR A 14 -12.40 -34.53 11.52
CA THR A 14 -11.44 -33.89 10.59
C THR A 14 -10.16 -33.43 11.30
N ASP A 15 -10.26 -32.89 12.52
CA ASP A 15 -9.08 -32.43 13.28
C ASP A 15 -8.20 -33.60 13.75
N VAL A 16 -8.81 -34.71 14.18
CA VAL A 16 -8.08 -35.93 14.57
C VAL A 16 -7.40 -36.58 13.36
N ARG A 17 -8.09 -36.67 12.22
CA ARG A 17 -7.51 -37.22 10.99
C ARG A 17 -6.31 -36.39 10.53
N ARG A 18 -6.43 -35.07 10.57
CA ARG A 18 -5.34 -34.14 10.20
C ARG A 18 -4.10 -34.38 11.06
N ARG A 19 -4.22 -34.37 12.39
CA ARG A 19 -3.10 -34.64 13.32
C ARG A 19 -2.42 -35.99 13.08
N ASN A 20 -3.21 -37.02 12.80
CA ASN A 20 -2.67 -38.34 12.48
C ASN A 20 -1.85 -38.32 11.17
N THR A 21 -2.31 -37.59 10.15
CA THR A 21 -1.54 -37.39 8.91
C THR A 21 -0.22 -36.69 9.18
N LEU A 22 -0.19 -35.66 10.04
CA LEU A 22 1.05 -34.94 10.38
C LEU A 22 2.08 -35.86 11.04
N SER A 23 1.65 -36.68 12.01
CA SER A 23 2.54 -37.63 12.69
C SER A 23 3.13 -38.66 11.72
N CYS A 24 2.35 -39.15 10.75
CA CYS A 24 2.87 -40.03 9.71
C CYS A 24 3.91 -39.33 8.80
N VAL A 25 3.68 -38.07 8.43
CA VAL A 25 4.61 -37.29 7.60
C VAL A 25 5.93 -37.03 8.32
N GLU A 26 5.91 -36.72 9.62
CA GLU A 26 7.12 -36.51 10.43
C GLU A 26 8.00 -37.76 10.48
N VAL A 27 7.41 -38.94 10.74
CA VAL A 27 8.16 -40.20 10.76
C VAL A 27 8.70 -40.57 9.37
N LEU A 28 7.90 -40.35 8.31
CA LEU A 28 8.31 -40.58 6.92
C LEU A 28 9.46 -39.66 6.49
N ARG A 29 9.48 -38.39 6.92
CA ARG A 29 10.58 -37.45 6.67
C ARG A 29 11.85 -37.82 7.42
N GLY A 30 11.73 -38.42 8.60
CA GLY A 30 12.86 -38.80 9.46
C GLY A 30 13.60 -40.06 9.04
N SER A 31 13.05 -40.86 8.11
CA SER A 31 13.57 -42.18 7.75
C SER A 31 13.74 -42.35 6.22
N PRO A 32 14.80 -43.02 5.72
CA PRO A 32 14.96 -43.27 4.28
C PRO A 32 13.81 -44.10 3.68
N SER A 33 13.31 -45.09 4.43
CA SER A 33 12.07 -45.80 4.15
C SER A 33 11.54 -46.45 5.43
N THR A 34 10.24 -46.73 5.49
CA THR A 34 9.60 -47.44 6.62
C THR A 34 8.50 -48.39 6.13
N THR A 35 8.13 -49.37 6.95
CA THR A 35 6.99 -50.26 6.67
C THR A 35 5.74 -49.75 7.39
N LEU A 36 4.54 -50.15 6.95
CA LEU A 36 3.29 -49.82 7.66
C LEU A 36 3.32 -50.26 9.15
N THR A 37 3.98 -51.38 9.45
CA THR A 37 4.10 -51.90 10.82
C THR A 37 5.01 -51.03 11.67
N ALA A 38 6.16 -50.60 11.14
CA ALA A 38 7.07 -49.70 11.85
C ALA A 38 6.45 -48.30 12.01
N LEU A 39 5.84 -47.75 10.97
CA LEU A 39 5.15 -46.47 11.02
C LEU A 39 3.99 -46.45 12.03
N ALA A 40 3.20 -47.52 12.13
CA ALA A 40 2.16 -47.65 13.16
C ALA A 40 2.75 -47.71 14.58
N LYS A 41 3.89 -48.35 14.76
CA LYS A 41 4.59 -48.41 16.05
C LYS A 41 5.13 -47.03 16.45
N ASP A 42 5.78 -46.33 15.53
CA ASP A 42 6.47 -45.07 15.82
C ASP A 42 5.50 -43.88 15.97
N THR A 43 4.35 -43.94 15.31
CA THR A 43 3.26 -42.94 15.46
C THR A 43 2.28 -43.27 16.58
N GLY A 44 2.28 -44.51 17.09
CA GLY A 44 1.28 -44.98 18.06
C GLY A 44 -0.14 -45.16 17.47
N LEU A 45 -0.29 -45.07 16.15
CA LEU A 45 -1.57 -45.20 15.45
C LEU A 45 -1.90 -46.65 15.09
N SER A 46 -3.19 -46.93 14.84
CA SER A 46 -3.61 -48.25 14.38
C SER A 46 -3.12 -48.51 12.95
N ARG A 47 -2.71 -49.76 12.65
CA ARG A 47 -2.25 -50.14 11.30
C ARG A 47 -3.24 -49.79 10.18
N PRO A 48 -4.56 -50.01 10.30
CA PRO A 48 -5.53 -49.58 9.29
C PRO A 48 -5.58 -48.05 9.09
N THR A 49 -5.39 -47.27 10.16
CA THR A 49 -5.33 -45.80 10.08
C THR A 49 -4.10 -45.36 9.29
N VAL A 50 -2.92 -45.92 9.60
CA VAL A 50 -1.67 -45.62 8.89
C VAL A 50 -1.74 -46.02 7.42
N GLU A 51 -2.28 -47.21 7.12
CA GLU A 51 -2.44 -47.68 5.74
C GLU A 51 -3.31 -46.74 4.90
N SER A 52 -4.41 -46.25 5.48
CA SER A 52 -5.28 -45.28 4.82
C SER A 52 -4.58 -43.93 4.59
N ILE A 53 -3.83 -43.41 5.56
CA ILE A 53 -3.09 -42.14 5.43
C ILE A 53 -1.97 -42.25 4.39
N VAL A 54 -1.17 -43.32 4.46
CA VAL A 54 -0.07 -43.54 3.52
C VAL A 54 -0.59 -43.71 2.09
N SER A 55 -1.73 -44.37 1.91
CA SER A 55 -2.35 -44.50 0.59
C SER A 55 -2.75 -43.14 0.02
N GLU A 56 -3.38 -42.27 0.82
CA GLU A 56 -3.70 -40.89 0.41
C GLU A 56 -2.45 -40.07 0.07
N LEU A 57 -1.37 -40.19 0.86
CA LEU A 57 -0.10 -39.52 0.58
C LEU A 57 0.54 -40.04 -0.72
N VAL A 58 0.41 -41.32 -1.03
CA VAL A 58 0.87 -41.90 -2.30
C VAL A 58 0.02 -41.40 -3.47
N GLU A 59 -1.30 -41.34 -3.32
CA GLU A 59 -2.20 -40.78 -4.35
C GLU A 59 -1.91 -39.30 -4.64
N GLN A 60 -1.55 -38.53 -3.61
CA GLN A 60 -1.13 -37.12 -3.74
C GLN A 60 0.32 -36.96 -4.22
N GLY A 61 1.07 -38.06 -4.38
CA GLY A 61 2.47 -38.06 -4.78
C GLY A 61 3.45 -37.55 -3.71
N LEU A 62 3.02 -37.46 -2.45
CA LEU A 62 3.83 -37.02 -1.30
C LEU A 62 4.56 -38.18 -0.60
N ALA A 63 4.20 -39.42 -0.92
CA ALA A 63 4.94 -40.63 -0.55
C ALA A 63 5.05 -41.57 -1.76
N ARG A 64 6.04 -42.47 -1.74
CA ARG A 64 6.21 -43.50 -2.78
C ARG A 64 6.56 -44.84 -2.15
N GLU A 65 6.07 -45.92 -2.76
CA GLU A 65 6.51 -47.27 -2.43
C GLU A 65 7.91 -47.50 -3.01
N VAL A 66 8.83 -47.99 -2.18
CA VAL A 66 10.22 -48.26 -2.56
C VAL A 66 10.53 -49.74 -2.37
N ALA A 67 11.27 -50.32 -3.31
CA ALA A 67 11.78 -51.67 -3.17
C ALA A 67 13.01 -51.65 -2.24
N VAL A 68 12.98 -52.45 -1.18
CA VAL A 68 14.13 -52.70 -0.31
C VAL A 68 14.54 -54.15 -0.50
N ALA A 69 15.83 -54.38 -0.77
CA ALA A 69 16.37 -55.73 -0.90
C ALA A 69 16.43 -56.39 0.48
N GLU A 70 15.50 -57.30 0.77
CA GLU A 70 15.57 -58.17 1.96
C GLU A 70 16.37 -59.43 1.62
N GLU A 71 17.64 -59.49 2.03
CA GLU A 71 18.38 -60.76 2.05
C GLU A 71 17.89 -61.65 3.21
N GLY A 72 17.13 -62.70 2.87
CA GLY A 72 16.88 -63.83 3.79
C GLY A 72 15.57 -63.86 4.59
N ALA A 73 14.56 -63.05 4.27
CA ALA A 73 13.28 -63.08 4.99
C ALA A 73 12.36 -64.24 4.55
N LEU A 74 12.02 -65.15 5.47
CA LEU A 74 10.97 -66.17 5.30
C LEU A 74 9.58 -65.51 5.46
N GLY A 75 8.96 -65.08 4.36
CA GLY A 75 7.61 -64.49 4.35
C GLY A 75 7.31 -63.68 3.07
N ARG A 76 6.09 -63.13 2.95
CA ARG A 76 5.78 -62.14 1.90
C ARG A 76 6.54 -60.85 2.23
N PRO A 77 7.38 -60.31 1.33
CA PRO A 77 8.21 -59.14 1.61
C PRO A 77 7.37 -57.94 2.05
N ALA A 78 7.83 -57.22 3.06
CA ALA A 78 7.13 -56.06 3.59
C ALA A 78 7.19 -54.91 2.58
N ARG A 79 6.09 -54.19 2.40
CA ARG A 79 6.06 -52.98 1.54
C ARG A 79 6.72 -51.83 2.29
N HIS A 80 7.68 -51.17 1.64
CA HIS A 80 8.39 -50.01 2.17
C HIS A 80 7.89 -48.73 1.51
N PHE A 81 7.75 -47.67 2.29
CA PHE A 81 7.32 -46.36 1.84
C PHE A 81 8.36 -45.32 2.23
N ALA A 82 8.61 -44.38 1.33
CA ALA A 82 9.52 -43.25 1.53
C ALA A 82 8.80 -41.93 1.27
N PHE A 83 9.20 -40.87 1.97
CA PHE A 83 8.72 -39.52 1.69
C PHE A 83 9.20 -39.06 0.30
N ALA A 84 8.29 -38.55 -0.53
CA ALA A 84 8.63 -38.00 -1.83
C ALA A 84 9.06 -36.54 -1.65
N ALA A 85 10.26 -36.33 -1.08
CA ALA A 85 10.79 -35.00 -0.79
C ALA A 85 10.84 -34.11 -2.04
N ASP A 86 11.16 -34.71 -3.19
CA ASP A 86 11.25 -34.15 -4.53
C ASP A 86 9.89 -33.89 -5.22
N ALA A 87 8.77 -34.15 -4.54
CA ALA A 87 7.43 -33.91 -5.09
C ALA A 87 7.13 -32.41 -5.29
N ARG A 88 7.61 -31.57 -4.37
CA ARG A 88 7.49 -30.11 -4.43
C ARG A 88 8.77 -29.43 -3.97
N TYR A 89 8.94 -28.18 -4.39
CA TYR A 89 10.10 -27.35 -4.07
C TYR A 89 9.67 -26.00 -3.52
N VAL A 90 10.52 -25.40 -2.70
CA VAL A 90 10.37 -24.03 -2.21
C VAL A 90 11.57 -23.20 -2.63
N VAL A 91 11.34 -21.92 -2.92
CA VAL A 91 12.40 -21.00 -3.36
C VAL A 91 12.47 -19.80 -2.42
N GLY A 92 13.69 -19.53 -1.93
CA GLY A 92 14.03 -18.30 -1.22
C GLY A 92 14.84 -17.39 -2.13
N LEU A 93 14.50 -16.11 -2.19
CA LEU A 93 15.21 -15.09 -2.96
C LEU A 93 15.64 -13.94 -2.05
N ASP A 94 16.83 -13.43 -2.25
CA ASP A 94 17.30 -12.14 -1.74
C ASP A 94 17.50 -11.20 -2.91
N LEU A 95 16.70 -10.13 -2.95
CA LEU A 95 16.73 -9.13 -4.00
C LEU A 95 17.48 -7.87 -3.53
N GLY A 96 18.72 -8.07 -3.08
CA GLY A 96 19.61 -7.03 -2.60
C GLY A 96 19.99 -6.01 -3.68
N VAL A 97 20.70 -4.96 -3.27
CA VAL A 97 21.09 -3.83 -4.14
C VAL A 97 22.17 -4.22 -5.16
N HIS A 98 23.13 -5.06 -4.75
CA HIS A 98 24.31 -5.41 -5.56
C HIS A 98 24.21 -6.80 -6.19
N SER A 99 23.28 -7.64 -5.75
CA SER A 99 23.11 -8.98 -6.27
C SER A 99 21.69 -9.48 -6.05
N VAL A 100 21.31 -10.48 -6.83
CA VAL A 100 20.15 -11.33 -6.58
C VAL A 100 20.66 -12.72 -6.25
N THR A 101 20.41 -13.18 -5.03
CA THR A 101 20.77 -14.53 -4.58
C THR A 101 19.51 -15.36 -4.42
N GLY A 102 19.51 -16.58 -4.94
CA GLY A 102 18.38 -17.49 -4.82
C GLY A 102 18.80 -18.88 -4.37
N MET A 103 17.91 -19.55 -3.65
CA MET A 103 18.08 -20.91 -3.14
C MET A 103 16.83 -21.72 -3.39
N VAL A 104 17.00 -23.02 -3.66
CA VAL A 104 15.89 -23.98 -3.78
C VAL A 104 16.09 -25.16 -2.86
N ALA A 105 15.03 -25.53 -2.14
CA ALA A 105 15.00 -26.70 -1.28
C ALA A 105 13.78 -27.57 -1.60
N ASP A 106 13.91 -28.85 -1.30
CA ASP A 106 12.79 -29.79 -1.36
C ASP A 106 12.04 -29.83 0.00
N LEU A 107 10.89 -30.52 0.06
CA LEU A 107 10.05 -30.52 1.27
C LEU A 107 10.65 -31.25 2.47
N SER A 108 11.83 -31.87 2.34
CA SER A 108 12.58 -32.41 3.48
C SER A 108 13.52 -31.37 4.13
N GLY A 109 13.61 -30.18 3.54
CA GLY A 109 14.56 -29.13 3.94
C GLY A 109 15.94 -29.28 3.30
N GLN A 110 16.12 -30.23 2.39
CA GLN A 110 17.40 -30.40 1.71
C GLN A 110 17.57 -29.31 0.63
N VAL A 111 18.56 -28.44 0.79
CA VAL A 111 18.95 -27.46 -0.23
C VAL A 111 19.54 -28.21 -1.42
N ARG A 112 19.11 -27.85 -2.63
CA ARG A 112 19.47 -28.54 -3.87
C ARG A 112 20.36 -27.69 -4.78
N ALA A 113 20.13 -26.37 -4.82
CA ALA A 113 20.95 -25.44 -5.58
C ALA A 113 20.93 -24.04 -4.94
N VAL A 114 22.01 -23.29 -5.19
CA VAL A 114 22.18 -21.88 -4.82
C VAL A 114 22.74 -21.16 -6.04
N VAL A 115 22.14 -20.04 -6.40
CA VAL A 115 22.50 -19.22 -7.57
C VAL A 115 22.66 -17.78 -7.12
N ARG A 116 23.75 -17.12 -7.53
CA ARG A 116 24.00 -15.71 -7.27
C ARG A 116 24.27 -14.96 -8.58
N ARG A 117 23.57 -13.86 -8.79
CA ARG A 117 23.77 -12.99 -9.94
C ARG A 117 24.11 -11.58 -9.48
N THR A 118 25.29 -11.07 -9.85
CA THR A 118 25.68 -9.69 -9.52
C THR A 118 24.96 -8.70 -10.42
N VAL A 119 24.59 -7.56 -9.86
CA VAL A 119 23.84 -6.49 -10.55
C VAL A 119 24.67 -5.22 -10.49
N ASP A 120 25.31 -4.86 -11.61
CA ASP A 120 26.20 -3.71 -11.72
C ASP A 120 25.42 -2.43 -12.11
N GLY A 121 25.65 -1.34 -11.36
CA GLY A 121 25.07 -0.02 -11.64
C GLY A 121 23.62 0.17 -11.15
N PRO A 122 23.03 1.36 -11.36
CA PRO A 122 21.66 1.67 -10.96
C PRO A 122 20.68 0.97 -11.91
N VAL A 123 20.37 -0.29 -11.60
CA VAL A 123 19.34 -1.06 -12.29
C VAL A 123 17.98 -0.76 -11.65
N ASP A 124 17.02 -0.36 -12.48
CA ASP A 124 15.66 -0.05 -12.04
C ASP A 124 14.94 -1.27 -11.43
N GLY A 125 13.87 -1.00 -10.68
CA GLY A 125 13.15 -2.04 -9.97
C GLY A 125 12.52 -3.12 -10.87
N VAL A 126 12.23 -2.81 -12.14
CA VAL A 126 11.61 -3.73 -13.11
C VAL A 126 12.65 -4.71 -13.64
N ALA A 127 13.80 -4.22 -14.06
CA ALA A 127 14.91 -5.05 -14.53
C ALA A 127 15.41 -5.99 -13.43
N ARG A 128 15.46 -5.53 -12.17
CA ARG A 128 15.83 -6.39 -11.03
C ARG A 128 14.83 -7.53 -10.78
N LEU A 129 13.54 -7.29 -10.99
CA LEU A 129 12.52 -8.34 -10.94
C LEU A 129 12.69 -9.38 -12.06
N GLU A 130 13.13 -8.96 -13.25
CA GLU A 130 13.43 -9.91 -14.33
C GLU A 130 14.66 -10.77 -14.02
N VAL A 131 15.69 -10.19 -13.39
CA VAL A 131 16.83 -10.96 -12.85
C VAL A 131 16.34 -11.98 -11.81
N ALA A 132 15.47 -11.56 -10.88
CA ALA A 132 14.86 -12.47 -9.89
C ALA A 132 14.11 -13.64 -10.55
N ARG A 133 13.30 -13.36 -11.57
CA ARG A 133 12.57 -14.38 -12.34
C ARG A 133 13.53 -15.29 -13.11
N ALA A 134 14.66 -14.79 -13.60
CA ALA A 134 15.69 -15.59 -14.25
C ALA A 134 16.39 -16.52 -13.27
N VAL A 135 16.81 -16.02 -12.11
CA VAL A 135 17.39 -16.83 -11.02
C VAL A 135 16.41 -17.92 -10.57
N GLN A 136 15.13 -17.59 -10.41
CA GLN A 136 14.11 -18.58 -10.07
C GLN A 136 13.99 -19.69 -11.12
N ARG A 137 14.05 -19.35 -12.42
CA ARG A 137 14.02 -20.36 -13.50
C ARG A 137 15.25 -21.26 -13.44
N GLU A 138 16.43 -20.68 -13.30
CA GLU A 138 17.68 -21.41 -13.22
C GLU A 138 17.72 -22.40 -12.04
N LEU A 139 17.21 -21.99 -10.88
CA LEU A 139 17.08 -22.87 -9.72
C LEU A 139 16.15 -24.06 -9.99
N LEU A 140 15.05 -23.84 -10.71
CA LEU A 140 14.10 -24.90 -11.09
C LEU A 140 14.69 -25.84 -12.14
N ASP A 141 15.43 -25.30 -13.11
CA ASP A 141 16.14 -26.08 -14.12
C ASP A 141 17.22 -26.97 -13.48
N ALA A 142 17.93 -26.46 -12.46
CA ALA A 142 18.94 -27.20 -11.71
C ALA A 142 18.38 -28.43 -10.95
N VAL A 143 17.08 -28.43 -10.64
CA VAL A 143 16.39 -29.57 -10.00
C VAL A 143 15.47 -30.34 -10.94
N ASP A 144 15.50 -30.03 -12.24
CA ASP A 144 14.64 -30.63 -13.27
C ASP A 144 13.15 -30.61 -12.89
N ALA A 145 12.68 -29.47 -12.38
CA ALA A 145 11.31 -29.32 -11.89
C ALA A 145 10.55 -28.21 -12.64
N PRO A 146 9.32 -28.49 -13.13
CA PRO A 146 8.47 -27.44 -13.66
C PRO A 146 7.96 -26.54 -12.54
N ARG A 147 7.58 -25.30 -12.89
CA ARG A 147 6.98 -24.31 -11.94
C ARG A 147 5.79 -24.83 -11.17
N SER A 148 5.00 -25.75 -11.74
CA SER A 148 3.85 -26.36 -11.04
C SER A 148 4.25 -27.17 -9.81
N ARG A 149 5.53 -27.54 -9.64
CA ARG A 149 6.06 -28.18 -8.43
C ARG A 149 6.48 -27.19 -7.34
N LEU A 150 6.38 -25.87 -7.56
CA LEU A 150 6.60 -24.90 -6.50
C LEU A 150 5.48 -25.01 -5.45
N ALA A 151 5.86 -25.17 -4.19
CA ALA A 151 4.97 -25.08 -3.03
C ALA A 151 4.93 -23.65 -2.47
N ALA A 152 6.03 -22.90 -2.53
CA ALA A 152 6.07 -21.50 -2.11
C ALA A 152 7.31 -20.77 -2.65
N VAL A 153 7.21 -19.45 -2.74
CA VAL A 153 8.35 -18.55 -2.94
C VAL A 153 8.35 -17.52 -1.82
N ALA A 154 9.52 -17.19 -1.29
CA ALA A 154 9.67 -16.01 -0.44
C ALA A 154 10.82 -15.14 -0.94
N ALA A 155 10.67 -13.82 -0.85
CA ALA A 155 11.68 -12.86 -1.26
C ALA A 155 11.97 -11.86 -0.14
N ALA A 156 13.25 -11.78 0.23
CA ALA A 156 13.83 -10.71 1.02
C ALA A 156 14.08 -9.49 0.13
N VAL A 157 13.63 -8.31 0.57
CA VAL A 157 13.77 -7.06 -0.17
C VAL A 157 14.15 -5.91 0.75
N PRO A 158 14.99 -4.95 0.31
CA PRO A 158 15.25 -3.74 1.06
C PRO A 158 13.99 -2.87 1.17
N GLY A 159 13.67 -2.47 2.41
CA GLY A 159 12.65 -1.47 2.72
C GLY A 159 11.57 -1.95 3.68
N ILE A 160 10.60 -1.07 3.94
CA ILE A 160 9.45 -1.34 4.81
C ILE A 160 8.45 -2.17 4.02
N VAL A 161 8.14 -3.38 4.47
CA VAL A 161 7.23 -4.31 3.78
C VAL A 161 5.95 -4.51 4.58
N ASP A 162 4.81 -4.35 3.90
CA ASP A 162 3.48 -4.64 4.42
C ASP A 162 2.82 -5.73 3.55
N GLY A 163 2.84 -6.95 4.09
CA GLY A 163 2.36 -8.15 3.39
C GLY A 163 3.07 -8.36 2.05
N ALA A 164 2.35 -8.12 0.96
CA ALA A 164 2.85 -8.34 -0.41
C ALA A 164 3.53 -7.11 -1.04
N ARG A 165 3.49 -5.94 -0.37
CA ARG A 165 3.87 -4.64 -0.93
C ARG A 165 5.03 -4.01 -0.17
N VAL A 166 5.95 -3.40 -0.91
CA VAL A 166 7.00 -2.56 -0.34
C VAL A 166 6.42 -1.15 -0.14
N ARG A 167 6.25 -0.71 1.11
CA ARG A 167 5.70 0.61 1.47
C ARG A 167 6.69 1.74 1.17
N LEU A 168 7.97 1.49 1.43
CA LEU A 168 9.05 2.42 1.19
C LEU A 168 10.34 1.64 0.97
N SER A 169 11.03 1.91 -0.12
CA SER A 169 12.41 1.45 -0.33
C SER A 169 13.25 2.64 -0.78
N LEU A 170 14.12 3.12 0.09
CA LEU A 170 15.13 4.12 -0.28
C LEU A 170 16.20 3.54 -1.23
N PRO A 171 16.66 2.28 -1.06
CA PRO A 171 17.71 1.74 -1.91
C PRO A 171 17.24 1.42 -3.33
N ILE A 172 15.95 1.08 -3.50
CA ILE A 172 15.33 0.79 -4.79
C ILE A 172 13.99 1.54 -4.85
N PRO A 173 14.00 2.86 -5.13
CA PRO A 173 12.82 3.72 -5.07
C PRO A 173 11.62 3.21 -5.88
N ASP A 174 11.88 2.59 -7.03
CA ASP A 174 10.86 2.04 -7.94
C ASP A 174 9.99 0.94 -7.33
N TRP A 175 10.42 0.33 -6.22
CA TRP A 175 9.62 -0.66 -5.50
C TRP A 175 8.64 -0.03 -4.51
N THR A 176 8.79 1.25 -4.18
CA THR A 176 7.89 1.97 -3.29
C THR A 176 6.46 1.95 -3.86
N GLY A 177 5.53 1.38 -3.11
CA GLY A 177 4.14 1.20 -3.56
C GLY A 177 3.94 0.05 -4.53
N VAL A 178 4.90 -0.85 -4.74
CA VAL A 178 4.76 -2.00 -5.65
C VAL A 178 4.40 -3.27 -4.87
N ASN A 179 3.37 -3.99 -5.34
CA ASN A 179 3.08 -5.35 -4.89
C ASN A 179 4.06 -6.33 -5.56
N LEU A 180 5.22 -6.55 -4.94
CA LEU A 180 6.26 -7.43 -5.48
C LEU A 180 5.84 -8.90 -5.48
N ALA A 181 4.97 -9.34 -4.56
CA ALA A 181 4.48 -10.72 -4.56
C ALA A 181 3.74 -11.03 -5.86
N ALA A 182 2.85 -10.13 -6.29
CA ALA A 182 2.12 -10.26 -7.55
C ALA A 182 3.05 -10.18 -8.77
N ARG A 183 4.14 -9.40 -8.69
CA ARG A 183 5.12 -9.31 -9.78
C ARG A 183 6.05 -10.54 -9.85
N LEU A 184 6.35 -11.19 -8.74
CA LEU A 184 7.11 -12.44 -8.72
C LEU A 184 6.22 -13.66 -9.02
N SER A 185 4.93 -13.57 -8.72
CA SER A 185 3.95 -14.58 -9.11
C SER A 185 3.83 -14.62 -10.64
N THR A 186 4.37 -15.67 -11.24
CA THR A 186 4.37 -15.88 -12.70
C THR A 186 3.28 -16.86 -13.12
N GLY A 187 2.06 -16.67 -12.59
CA GLY A 187 0.86 -17.44 -12.96
C GLY A 187 0.73 -18.82 -12.31
N GLY A 188 1.44 -19.07 -11.20
CA GLY A 188 1.28 -20.28 -10.38
C GLY A 188 0.31 -20.08 -9.21
N GLU A 189 -0.31 -21.17 -8.74
CA GLU A 189 -1.21 -21.18 -7.56
C GLU A 189 -0.47 -21.16 -6.22
N HIS A 190 0.87 -21.09 -6.23
CA HIS A 190 1.67 -21.13 -5.01
C HIS A 190 1.76 -19.76 -4.31
N PRO A 191 1.82 -19.72 -2.97
CA PRO A 191 2.04 -18.50 -2.21
C PRO A 191 3.39 -17.84 -2.54
N VAL A 192 3.39 -16.51 -2.55
CA VAL A 192 4.59 -15.66 -2.64
C VAL A 192 4.61 -14.72 -1.44
N VAL A 193 5.66 -14.81 -0.63
CA VAL A 193 5.85 -13.98 0.57
C VAL A 193 6.94 -12.94 0.32
N ILE A 194 6.69 -11.70 0.69
CA ILE A 194 7.69 -10.63 0.65
C ILE A 194 7.96 -10.20 2.08
N GLU A 195 9.22 -9.91 2.40
CA GLU A 195 9.61 -9.43 3.72
C GLU A 195 10.86 -8.56 3.61
N ASN A 196 11.07 -7.71 4.60
CA ASN A 196 12.30 -6.95 4.76
C ASN A 196 13.53 -7.90 4.85
N ASP A 197 14.63 -7.50 4.23
CA ASP A 197 15.87 -8.27 4.16
C ASP A 197 16.52 -8.54 5.52
N ILE A 198 16.53 -7.55 6.41
CA ILE A 198 17.07 -7.68 7.79
C ILE A 198 16.16 -8.57 8.64
N ASN A 199 14.83 -8.48 8.48
CA ASN A 199 13.88 -9.40 9.10
C ASN A 199 14.07 -10.85 8.64
N MET A 200 14.37 -11.06 7.36
CA MET A 200 14.68 -12.41 6.85
C MET A 200 16.03 -12.89 7.40
N ALA A 201 17.04 -12.04 7.47
CA ALA A 201 18.32 -12.39 8.07
C ALA A 201 18.16 -12.79 9.56
N SER A 202 17.32 -12.09 10.32
CA SER A 202 17.06 -12.45 11.73
C SER A 202 16.32 -13.78 11.86
N LEU A 203 15.38 -14.07 10.95
CA LEU A 203 14.72 -15.38 10.88
C LEU A 203 15.73 -16.51 10.62
N ALA A 204 16.73 -16.31 9.75
CA ALA A 204 17.77 -17.30 9.50
C ALA A 204 18.62 -17.57 10.76
N GLU A 205 19.04 -16.50 11.46
CA GLU A 205 19.84 -16.62 12.67
C GLU A 205 19.08 -17.27 13.82
N HIS A 206 17.79 -16.96 13.97
CA HIS A 206 16.91 -17.59 14.95
C HIS A 206 16.59 -19.05 14.61
N ALA A 207 16.40 -19.39 13.34
CA ALA A 207 16.07 -20.76 12.96
C ALA A 207 17.30 -21.69 12.97
N LEU A 208 18.47 -21.20 12.55
CA LEU A 208 19.61 -22.05 12.19
C LEU A 208 20.96 -21.55 12.71
N GLY A 209 21.06 -20.27 13.07
CA GLY A 209 22.32 -19.58 13.32
C GLY A 209 22.62 -19.33 14.78
N ALA A 210 23.21 -18.16 15.04
CA ALA A 210 23.74 -17.75 16.33
C ALA A 210 22.67 -17.55 17.41
N ALA A 211 21.40 -17.39 17.02
CA ALA A 211 20.30 -17.05 17.91
C ALA A 211 19.30 -18.20 18.15
N ARG A 212 19.61 -19.42 17.74
CA ARG A 212 18.69 -20.58 17.80
C ARG A 212 18.19 -21.03 19.19
N LEU A 213 18.76 -20.47 20.26
CA LEU A 213 18.44 -20.81 21.65
C LEU A 213 17.88 -19.61 22.42
N ALA A 214 17.51 -18.52 21.73
CA ALA A 214 17.01 -17.29 22.30
C ALA A 214 15.71 -16.89 21.60
N ASP A 215 14.69 -16.51 22.37
CA ASP A 215 13.38 -16.10 21.85
C ASP A 215 13.30 -14.58 21.65
N ASP A 216 14.01 -13.81 22.48
CA ASP A 216 14.08 -12.34 22.39
C ASP A 216 15.48 -11.89 21.91
N VAL A 217 15.56 -11.45 20.64
CA VAL A 217 16.81 -11.21 19.92
C VAL A 217 16.72 -9.92 19.12
N VAL A 218 17.79 -9.12 19.15
CA VAL A 218 17.98 -7.98 18.25
C VAL A 218 19.05 -8.36 17.23
N LEU A 219 18.76 -8.32 15.94
CA LEU A 219 19.79 -8.39 14.91
C LEU A 219 20.15 -6.98 14.46
N VAL A 220 21.45 -6.66 14.41
CA VAL A 220 21.97 -5.40 13.85
C VAL A 220 22.82 -5.71 12.63
N GLN A 221 22.35 -5.28 11.47
CA GLN A 221 23.06 -5.41 10.19
C GLN A 221 24.16 -4.34 10.12
N LEU A 222 25.43 -4.73 10.04
CA LEU A 222 26.59 -3.82 10.01
C LEU A 222 27.28 -3.83 8.65
N GLY A 223 27.39 -2.65 8.03
CA GLY A 223 28.01 -2.48 6.72
C GLY A 223 27.89 -1.04 6.23
N HIS A 224 27.67 -0.85 4.93
CA HIS A 224 27.45 0.47 4.33
C HIS A 224 26.22 1.20 4.89
N ARG A 225 25.20 0.45 5.31
CA ARG A 225 24.07 0.96 6.09
C ARG A 225 23.93 0.12 7.34
N VAL A 226 23.50 0.75 8.42
CA VAL A 226 23.13 0.06 9.66
C VAL A 226 21.62 -0.06 9.72
N GLY A 227 21.13 -1.24 10.03
CA GLY A 227 19.70 -1.45 10.27
C GLY A 227 19.51 -2.51 11.35
N ALA A 228 18.29 -2.61 11.88
CA ALA A 228 17.99 -3.58 12.92
C ALA A 228 16.70 -4.34 12.64
N ALA A 229 16.63 -5.56 13.16
CA ALA A 229 15.42 -6.36 13.22
C ALA A 229 15.22 -6.89 14.64
N LEU A 230 13.95 -7.09 15.02
CA LEU A 230 13.55 -7.54 16.34
C LEU A 230 12.87 -8.91 16.20
N VAL A 231 13.33 -9.90 16.96
CA VAL A 231 12.63 -11.16 17.19
C VAL A 231 12.20 -11.15 18.64
N LEU A 232 10.89 -11.20 18.91
CA LEU A 232 10.35 -11.19 20.26
C LEU A 232 9.40 -12.38 20.44
N GLY A 233 9.58 -13.15 21.52
CA GLY A 233 8.87 -14.40 21.74
C GLY A 233 9.04 -15.39 20.58
N GLY A 234 10.23 -15.43 19.97
CA GLY A 234 10.58 -16.28 18.84
C GLY A 234 9.94 -15.88 17.51
N GLN A 235 9.37 -14.67 17.41
CA GLN A 235 8.69 -14.17 16.21
C GLN A 235 9.23 -12.81 15.78
N VAL A 236 9.39 -12.61 14.46
CA VAL A 236 9.79 -11.30 13.92
C VAL A 236 8.74 -10.23 14.28
N TYR A 237 9.16 -9.21 15.02
CA TYR A 237 8.33 -8.09 15.42
C TYR A 237 8.45 -6.94 14.43
N ARG A 238 7.35 -6.66 13.72
CA ARG A 238 7.29 -5.65 12.65
C ARG A 238 6.79 -4.27 13.13
N GLY A 239 6.16 -4.23 14.32
CA GLY A 239 5.46 -3.05 14.82
C GLY A 239 4.20 -2.69 14.03
N ASN A 240 3.45 -1.69 14.50
CA ASN A 240 2.13 -1.34 13.95
C ASN A 240 2.18 -0.73 12.53
N ARG A 241 3.34 -0.23 12.10
CA ARG A 241 3.55 0.38 10.78
C ARG A 241 4.56 -0.39 9.92
N PHE A 242 4.93 -1.60 10.34
CA PHE A 242 5.95 -2.45 9.69
C PHE A 242 7.37 -1.87 9.68
N ALA A 243 7.61 -0.82 10.47
CA ALA A 243 8.86 -0.06 10.51
C ALA A 243 9.65 -0.28 11.83
N ALA A 244 9.34 -1.34 12.59
CA ALA A 244 10.14 -1.66 13.76
C ALA A 244 11.58 -2.01 13.35
N GLY A 245 12.57 -1.41 14.01
CA GLY A 245 13.99 -1.58 13.66
C GLY A 245 14.53 -0.61 12.60
N GLU A 246 13.66 0.23 12.01
CA GLU A 246 14.05 1.31 11.07
C GLU A 246 14.65 2.51 11.81
N VAL A 247 15.78 2.28 12.48
CA VAL A 247 16.53 3.28 13.26
C VAL A 247 17.88 3.66 12.62
N GLY A 248 18.13 3.14 11.42
CA GLY A 248 19.37 3.26 10.63
C GLY A 248 19.76 4.68 10.23
N ASP A 249 18.79 5.58 10.12
CA ASP A 249 18.99 6.89 9.48
C ASP A 249 19.00 8.06 10.48
N PHE A 250 19.00 7.78 11.78
CA PHE A 250 18.90 8.81 12.81
C PHE A 250 20.25 9.22 13.40
N SER A 251 20.50 10.53 13.48
CA SER A 251 21.81 11.05 13.93
C SER A 251 22.16 10.77 15.38
N TRP A 252 21.15 10.63 16.24
CA TRP A 252 21.38 10.33 17.66
C TRP A 252 21.75 8.88 17.93
N THR A 253 21.55 7.94 16.98
CA THR A 253 22.00 6.55 17.14
C THR A 253 23.47 6.37 16.72
N GLY A 254 24.05 7.39 16.08
CA GLY A 254 25.37 7.32 15.44
C GLY A 254 25.37 6.55 14.12
N TRP A 255 24.22 6.07 13.65
CA TRP A 255 24.08 5.23 12.45
C TRP A 255 23.89 6.04 11.14
N ASP A 256 23.72 7.35 11.26
CA ASP A 256 23.42 8.37 10.24
C ASP A 256 24.50 8.69 9.19
N GLY A 257 25.23 7.70 8.67
CA GLY A 257 26.40 7.97 7.82
C GLY A 257 26.15 8.49 6.40
N TRP A 258 25.02 9.17 6.12
CA TRP A 258 24.64 9.73 4.82
C TRP A 258 25.40 11.01 4.39
N CYS A 259 26.30 11.53 5.22
CA CYS A 259 27.11 12.70 4.84
C CYS A 259 28.25 12.30 3.90
N GLU A 260 28.43 13.03 2.78
CA GLU A 260 29.66 12.95 1.97
C GLU A 260 30.89 13.20 2.85
N GLY A 261 31.88 12.29 2.79
CA GLY A 261 33.05 12.28 3.68
C GLY A 261 32.86 11.55 5.02
N SER A 262 31.79 10.76 5.18
CA SER A 262 31.58 9.90 6.36
C SER A 262 32.47 8.65 6.34
N LEU A 263 32.69 8.07 7.52
CA LEU A 263 33.37 6.78 7.72
C LEU A 263 32.79 5.63 6.85
N LEU A 264 31.51 5.69 6.49
CA LEU A 264 30.88 4.71 5.60
C LEU A 264 31.35 4.87 4.15
N GLY A 265 31.57 6.11 3.70
CA GLY A 265 32.19 6.40 2.41
C GLY A 265 33.65 5.93 2.34
N GLU A 266 34.40 6.01 3.43
CA GLU A 266 35.76 5.46 3.50
C GLU A 266 35.78 3.93 3.43
N ILE A 267 34.81 3.26 4.05
CA ILE A 267 34.65 1.81 3.95
C ILE A 267 34.35 1.38 2.51
N GLU A 268 33.50 2.11 1.79
CA GLU A 268 33.23 1.81 0.37
C GLU A 268 34.44 2.08 -0.53
N GLN A 269 35.14 3.20 -0.35
CA GLN A 269 36.39 3.47 -1.08
C GLN A 269 37.46 2.40 -0.81
N ALA A 270 37.42 1.78 0.36
CA ALA A 270 38.31 0.68 0.75
C ALA A 270 37.89 -0.70 0.20
N GLY A 271 36.91 -0.74 -0.73
CA GLY A 271 36.43 -1.96 -1.37
C GLY A 271 35.18 -2.57 -0.73
N GLY A 272 34.50 -1.83 0.15
CA GLY A 272 33.26 -2.25 0.80
C GLY A 272 33.45 -2.95 2.14
N ALA A 273 32.34 -3.09 2.87
CA ALA A 273 32.28 -3.64 4.23
C ALA A 273 32.97 -5.01 4.38
N GLU A 274 32.72 -5.93 3.44
CA GLU A 274 33.27 -7.29 3.48
C GLU A 274 34.78 -7.30 3.18
N ALA A 275 35.24 -6.53 2.20
CA ALA A 275 36.67 -6.42 1.90
C ALA A 275 37.45 -5.84 3.09
N VAL A 276 36.90 -4.80 3.73
CA VAL A 276 37.48 -4.23 4.96
C VAL A 276 37.56 -5.28 6.07
N ALA A 277 36.50 -6.06 6.30
CA ALA A 277 36.49 -7.10 7.32
C ALA A 277 37.54 -8.19 7.07
N LEU A 278 37.69 -8.65 5.83
CA LEU A 278 38.68 -9.67 5.46
C LEU A 278 40.11 -9.15 5.58
N ARG A 279 40.41 -7.94 5.06
CA ARG A 279 41.73 -7.32 5.20
C ARG A 279 42.10 -7.06 6.66
N ALA A 280 41.13 -6.70 7.51
CA ALA A 280 41.36 -6.53 8.95
C ALA A 280 41.80 -7.86 9.61
N ARG A 281 41.23 -9.00 9.17
CA ARG A 281 41.67 -10.34 9.63
C ARG A 281 43.08 -10.69 9.18
N GLU A 282 43.51 -10.16 8.04
CA GLU A 282 44.88 -10.29 7.53
C GLU A 282 45.87 -9.33 8.22
N GLY A 283 45.38 -8.46 9.12
CA GLY A 283 46.21 -7.52 9.87
C GLY A 283 46.47 -6.18 9.18
N ASP A 284 45.70 -5.84 8.14
CA ASP A 284 45.79 -4.53 7.48
C ASP A 284 45.49 -3.39 8.47
N ALA A 285 46.47 -2.53 8.70
CA ALA A 285 46.39 -1.46 9.69
C ALA A 285 45.32 -0.41 9.36
N VAL A 286 45.06 -0.16 8.06
CA VAL A 286 44.02 0.78 7.62
C VAL A 286 42.65 0.18 7.87
N ALA A 287 42.45 -1.10 7.50
CA ALA A 287 41.19 -1.81 7.72
C ALA A 287 40.87 -1.95 9.21
N LEU A 288 41.86 -2.26 10.05
CA LEU A 288 41.72 -2.27 11.51
C LEU A 288 41.38 -0.90 12.07
N GLY A 289 42.00 0.16 11.55
CA GLY A 289 41.70 1.55 11.92
C GLY A 289 40.25 1.95 11.60
N LEU A 290 39.78 1.60 10.40
CA LEU A 290 38.39 1.81 9.99
C LEU A 290 37.40 1.03 10.88
N LEU A 291 37.69 -0.23 11.17
CA LEU A 291 36.86 -1.07 12.03
C LEU A 291 36.73 -0.49 13.44
N GLN A 292 37.82 0.00 14.04
CA GLN A 292 37.81 0.62 15.36
C GLN A 292 37.01 1.93 15.39
N GLN A 293 37.12 2.75 14.34
CA GLN A 293 36.30 3.96 14.20
C GLN A 293 34.82 3.60 14.08
N TYR A 294 34.51 2.54 13.34
CA TYR A 294 33.14 2.08 13.10
C TYR A 294 32.50 1.59 14.39
N VAL A 295 33.23 0.77 15.15
CA VAL A 295 32.82 0.29 16.48
C VAL A 295 32.39 1.43 17.40
N ARG A 296 33.22 2.47 17.54
CA ARG A 296 32.91 3.62 18.41
C ARG A 296 31.65 4.36 17.98
N ARG A 297 31.38 4.39 16.67
CA ARG A 297 30.25 5.13 16.09
C ARG A 297 28.94 4.37 16.23
N VAL A 298 28.93 3.05 16.07
CA VAL A 298 27.69 2.25 16.14
C VAL A 298 27.31 1.83 17.55
N ALA A 299 28.26 1.80 18.50
CA ALA A 299 28.03 1.36 19.87
C ALA A 299 26.85 2.05 20.60
N PRO A 300 26.64 3.39 20.50
CA PRO A 300 25.50 4.04 21.14
C PRO A 300 24.14 3.56 20.67
N GLY A 301 23.95 3.36 19.36
CA GLY A 301 22.71 2.81 18.81
C GLY A 301 22.48 1.36 19.24
N VAL A 302 23.54 0.53 19.27
CA VAL A 302 23.45 -0.86 19.75
C VAL A 302 23.07 -0.89 21.24
N ALA A 303 23.70 -0.06 22.07
CA ALA A 303 23.38 0.07 23.49
C ALA A 303 21.93 0.55 23.70
N THR A 304 21.45 1.47 22.87
CA THR A 304 20.07 1.97 22.94
C THR A 304 19.06 0.84 22.69
N LEU A 305 19.25 0.05 21.63
CA LEU A 305 18.36 -1.07 21.34
C LEU A 305 18.44 -2.15 22.42
N ALA A 306 19.64 -2.47 22.92
CA ALA A 306 19.80 -3.42 24.01
C ALA A 306 19.03 -2.99 25.26
N MET A 307 19.05 -1.70 25.61
CA MET A 307 18.34 -1.18 26.79
C MET A 307 16.83 -1.03 26.61
N VAL A 308 16.36 -0.72 25.40
CA VAL A 308 14.94 -0.53 25.11
C VAL A 308 14.20 -1.86 24.99
N VAL A 309 14.86 -2.86 24.40
CA VAL A 309 14.27 -4.17 24.12
C VAL A 309 14.56 -5.17 25.24
N ASP A 310 15.73 -5.08 25.88
CA ASP A 310 16.26 -6.05 26.85
C ASP A 310 16.33 -7.49 26.27
N PRO A 311 17.06 -7.70 25.15
CA PRO A 311 17.11 -8.99 24.50
C PRO A 311 18.06 -9.97 25.20
N GLU A 312 17.86 -11.26 24.99
CA GLU A 312 18.77 -12.31 25.45
C GLU A 312 20.15 -12.22 24.79
N CYS A 313 20.19 -11.75 23.54
CA CYS A 313 21.42 -11.42 22.83
C CYS A 313 21.19 -10.43 21.68
N VAL A 314 22.29 -9.81 21.24
CA VAL A 314 22.32 -8.98 20.03
C VAL A 314 23.21 -9.65 18.99
N VAL A 315 22.65 -9.98 17.83
CA VAL A 315 23.36 -10.61 16.72
C VAL A 315 23.93 -9.54 15.79
N LEU A 316 25.25 -9.59 15.56
CA LEU A 316 25.96 -8.68 14.67
C LEU A 316 26.02 -9.29 13.26
N GLY A 317 25.18 -8.80 12.35
CA GLY A 317 25.05 -9.23 10.96
C GLY A 317 25.76 -8.31 9.96
N GLY A 318 25.59 -8.58 8.66
CA GLY A 318 26.14 -7.77 7.57
C GLY A 318 27.63 -8.01 7.24
N GLY A 319 28.15 -7.37 6.20
CA GLY A 319 29.49 -7.65 5.66
C GLY A 319 30.63 -7.42 6.66
N LEU A 320 30.48 -6.47 7.60
CA LEU A 320 31.50 -6.21 8.62
C LEU A 320 31.59 -7.33 9.67
N SER A 321 30.54 -8.12 9.88
CA SER A 321 30.55 -9.20 10.87
C SER A 321 31.56 -10.31 10.54
N ARG A 322 31.99 -10.41 9.28
CA ARG A 322 33.05 -11.32 8.82
C ARG A 322 34.41 -11.07 9.48
N ALA A 323 34.61 -9.91 10.12
CA ALA A 323 35.78 -9.62 10.96
C ALA A 323 35.79 -10.43 12.27
N GLY A 324 34.66 -11.03 12.65
CA GLY A 324 34.52 -11.90 13.81
C GLY A 324 34.86 -11.20 15.13
N GLU A 325 35.74 -11.80 15.91
CA GLU A 325 36.18 -11.27 17.21
C GLU A 325 36.81 -9.88 17.13
N LEU A 326 37.41 -9.53 15.98
CA LEU A 326 38.00 -8.20 15.77
C LEU A 326 36.95 -7.08 15.77
N LEU A 327 35.69 -7.41 15.47
CA LEU A 327 34.56 -6.48 15.57
C LEU A 327 33.80 -6.69 16.90
N ARG A 328 33.45 -7.94 17.21
CA ARG A 328 32.57 -8.29 18.32
C ARG A 328 33.11 -7.86 19.68
N ALA A 329 34.36 -8.20 20.00
CA ALA A 329 34.91 -7.93 21.33
C ALA A 329 35.11 -6.42 21.61
N PRO A 330 35.65 -5.62 20.66
CA PRO A 330 35.69 -4.17 20.83
C PRO A 330 34.30 -3.54 20.95
N LEU A 331 33.32 -3.99 20.15
CA LEU A 331 31.96 -3.46 20.23
C LEU A 331 31.27 -3.80 21.55
N GLN A 332 31.45 -5.02 22.08
CA GLN A 332 30.95 -5.39 23.40
C GLN A 332 31.55 -4.47 24.46
N THR A 333 32.86 -4.23 24.40
CA THR A 333 33.55 -3.38 25.36
C THR A 333 33.01 -1.95 25.35
N GLU A 334 32.70 -1.39 24.18
CA GLU A 334 32.12 -0.04 24.09
C GLU A 334 30.66 -0.01 24.53
N VAL A 335 29.85 -1.02 24.19
CA VAL A 335 28.45 -1.12 24.63
C VAL A 335 28.36 -1.26 26.15
N ASP A 336 29.19 -2.12 26.76
CA ASP A 336 29.22 -2.37 28.21
C ASP A 336 29.54 -1.10 29.02
N ARG A 337 30.25 -0.13 28.42
CA ARG A 337 30.52 1.18 29.06
C ARG A 337 29.32 2.11 29.06
N LEU A 338 28.37 1.90 28.14
CA LEU A 338 27.21 2.76 27.94
C LEU A 338 25.96 2.25 28.67
N VAL A 339 25.97 1.00 29.10
CA VAL A 339 24.82 0.35 29.78
C VAL A 339 25.17 -0.05 31.21
N HIS A 340 24.15 -0.28 32.02
CA HIS A 340 24.37 -0.81 33.37
C HIS A 340 24.89 -2.25 33.26
N PRO A 341 25.93 -2.68 34.02
CA PRO A 341 26.53 -4.02 33.88
C PRO A 341 25.56 -5.21 34.07
N ARG A 342 24.43 -4.99 34.75
CA ARG A 342 23.37 -6.00 34.92
C ARG A 342 22.36 -6.08 33.77
N ALA A 343 22.40 -5.13 32.84
CA ALA A 343 21.52 -5.03 31.67
C ALA A 343 22.33 -5.14 30.35
N ALA A 344 23.58 -5.61 30.42
CA ALA A 344 24.43 -5.79 29.26
C ALA A 344 24.09 -7.10 28.55
N ALA A 345 23.35 -7.00 27.43
CA ALA A 345 23.09 -8.14 26.57
C ALA A 345 24.38 -8.60 25.86
N PRO A 346 24.64 -9.91 25.76
CA PRO A 346 25.79 -10.43 25.03
C PRO A 346 25.65 -10.17 23.51
N LEU A 347 26.73 -9.67 22.91
CA LEU A 347 26.89 -9.56 21.47
C LEU A 347 27.43 -10.87 20.90
N VAL A 348 26.76 -11.41 19.88
CA VAL A 348 27.17 -12.61 19.14
C VAL A 348 27.36 -12.29 17.67
N THR A 349 28.33 -12.93 17.02
CA THR A 349 28.56 -12.76 15.59
C THR A 349 27.58 -13.63 14.80
N SER A 350 26.95 -13.06 13.77
CA SER A 350 26.10 -13.77 12.82
C SER A 350 26.82 -14.98 12.21
N ALA A 351 26.10 -16.10 12.07
CA ALA A 351 26.58 -17.30 11.40
C ALA A 351 26.58 -17.16 9.87
N PHE A 352 25.75 -16.26 9.32
CA PHE A 352 25.51 -16.11 7.88
C PHE A 352 25.96 -14.76 7.30
N ALA A 353 26.43 -13.83 8.13
CA ALA A 353 26.91 -12.51 7.73
C ALA A 353 25.95 -11.77 6.78
N SER A 354 26.38 -11.43 5.56
CA SER A 354 25.59 -10.78 4.50
C SER A 354 24.61 -11.72 3.79
N ASP A 355 24.77 -13.04 3.94
CA ASP A 355 24.03 -14.05 3.19
C ASP A 355 22.73 -14.50 3.89
N GLY A 356 22.48 -14.01 5.11
CA GLY A 356 21.37 -14.43 5.96
C GLY A 356 19.98 -14.16 5.34
N ALA A 357 19.83 -13.12 4.52
CA ALA A 357 18.55 -12.75 3.92
C ALA A 357 18.02 -13.84 2.97
N ALA A 358 18.87 -14.40 2.12
CA ALA A 358 18.49 -15.47 1.18
C ALA A 358 18.10 -16.75 1.93
N LEU A 359 18.84 -17.10 2.98
CA LEU A 359 18.55 -18.26 3.81
C LEU A 359 17.25 -18.08 4.60
N GLY A 360 17.02 -16.90 5.14
CA GLY A 360 15.79 -16.54 5.84
C GLY A 360 14.57 -16.60 4.94
N ALA A 361 14.70 -16.10 3.72
CA ALA A 361 13.68 -16.27 2.69
C ALA A 361 13.41 -17.76 2.43
N LEU A 362 14.44 -18.61 2.35
CA LEU A 362 14.24 -20.05 2.17
C LEU A 362 13.55 -20.73 3.37
N VAL A 363 13.92 -20.36 4.61
CA VAL A 363 13.24 -20.82 5.83
C VAL A 363 11.77 -20.45 5.75
N ARG A 364 11.46 -19.19 5.43
CA ARG A 364 10.08 -18.72 5.33
C ARG A 364 9.30 -19.41 4.22
N ALA A 365 9.93 -19.63 3.07
CA ALA A 365 9.32 -20.38 1.97
C ALA A 365 9.03 -21.83 2.37
N LEU A 366 9.92 -22.49 3.13
CA LEU A 366 9.73 -23.84 3.61
C LEU A 366 8.61 -23.96 4.66
N GLU A 367 8.50 -22.98 5.56
CA GLU A 367 7.37 -22.84 6.49
C GLU A 367 6.05 -22.72 5.73
N VAL A 368 5.93 -21.73 4.85
CA VAL A 368 4.69 -21.46 4.11
C VAL A 368 4.36 -22.63 3.18
N GLY A 369 5.33 -23.17 2.45
CA GLY A 369 5.14 -24.32 1.57
C GLY A 369 4.76 -25.60 2.31
N SER A 370 5.31 -25.83 3.52
CA SER A 370 4.88 -26.95 4.36
C SER A 370 3.45 -26.77 4.86
N GLN A 371 3.07 -25.54 5.22
CA GLN A 371 1.70 -25.23 5.66
C GLN A 371 0.69 -25.33 4.53
N ASP A 372 1.07 -24.95 3.31
CA ASP A 372 0.23 -25.07 2.11
C ASP A 372 0.00 -26.54 1.74
N VAL A 373 1.06 -27.35 1.73
CA VAL A 373 0.99 -28.77 1.32
C VAL A 373 0.38 -29.67 2.41
N PHE A 374 0.69 -29.43 3.68
CA PHE A 374 0.31 -30.33 4.78
C PHE A 374 -0.62 -29.71 5.84
N GLY A 375 -0.81 -28.39 5.80
CA GLY A 375 -1.60 -27.63 6.78
C GLY A 375 -0.79 -26.91 7.86
N SER A 376 -1.39 -25.88 8.45
CA SER A 376 -0.85 -24.95 9.47
C SER A 376 -0.25 -25.54 10.76
N GLU A 377 -0.39 -26.84 11.03
CA GLU A 377 0.07 -27.48 12.28
C GLU A 377 1.39 -28.27 12.12
N ILE A 378 1.92 -28.41 10.90
CA ILE A 378 3.24 -29.03 10.69
C ILE A 378 4.35 -27.99 10.84
N ALA A 379 5.32 -28.31 11.70
CA ALA A 379 6.61 -27.62 11.71
C ALA A 379 7.38 -27.93 10.43
N ALA A 380 7.95 -26.90 9.80
CA ALA A 380 8.90 -27.10 8.73
C ALA A 380 10.12 -27.87 9.24
N PRO A 381 10.68 -28.81 8.45
CA PRO A 381 11.93 -29.46 8.81
C PRO A 381 13.09 -28.45 8.77
N PRO A 382 14.16 -28.66 9.54
CA PRO A 382 15.34 -27.80 9.46
C PRO A 382 16.02 -27.92 8.09
N LEU A 383 16.57 -26.81 7.60
CA LEU A 383 17.32 -26.78 6.35
C LEU A 383 18.66 -27.52 6.46
N ARG A 384 19.08 -28.18 5.38
CA ARG A 384 20.35 -28.93 5.26
C ARG A 384 21.10 -28.54 3.99
N ALA A 385 22.43 -28.45 4.09
CA ALA A 385 23.30 -27.98 3.01
C ALA A 385 23.33 -28.94 1.80
N ALA A 386 23.53 -28.39 0.60
CA ALA A 386 23.59 -29.13 -0.66
C ALA A 386 24.93 -29.87 -0.87
N GLY A 387 24.88 -31.09 -1.41
CA GLY A 387 26.06 -31.78 -1.93
C GLY A 387 27.17 -32.06 -0.88
N PRO A 388 28.46 -31.91 -1.22
CA PRO A 388 29.58 -32.18 -0.31
C PRO A 388 29.84 -31.05 0.73
N ALA A 389 29.03 -29.99 0.74
CA ALA A 389 29.20 -28.88 1.66
C ALA A 389 28.95 -29.31 3.12
N THR A 390 29.83 -28.89 4.01
CA THR A 390 29.76 -29.22 5.44
C THR A 390 28.74 -28.38 6.21
N SER A 391 28.36 -27.21 5.70
CA SER A 391 27.38 -26.31 6.32
C SER A 391 26.59 -25.47 5.29
N LEU A 392 25.49 -24.85 5.74
CA LEU A 392 24.69 -23.94 4.88
C LEU A 392 25.45 -22.66 4.52
N ALA A 393 26.33 -22.18 5.41
CA ALA A 393 27.22 -21.07 5.13
C ALA A 393 28.20 -21.41 3.99
N ASP A 394 28.75 -22.63 3.99
CA ASP A 394 29.64 -23.09 2.91
C ASP A 394 28.89 -23.18 1.58
N ALA A 395 27.63 -23.63 1.59
CA ALA A 395 26.80 -23.72 0.39
C ALA A 395 26.47 -22.34 -0.20
N LEU A 396 26.24 -21.32 0.65
CA LEU A 396 26.06 -19.93 0.22
C LEU A 396 27.36 -19.32 -0.33
N ALA A 397 28.50 -19.61 0.31
CA ALA A 397 29.81 -19.15 -0.15
C ALA A 397 30.24 -19.81 -1.46
N ALA A 398 29.80 -21.04 -1.72
CA ALA A 398 30.06 -21.79 -2.95
C ALA A 398 28.97 -21.59 -4.03
N ALA A 399 28.10 -20.59 -3.88
CA ALA A 399 27.05 -20.29 -4.86
C ALA A 399 27.66 -20.07 -6.24
N ASP A 400 26.96 -20.52 -7.28
CA ASP A 400 27.34 -20.19 -8.65
C ASP A 400 27.18 -18.68 -8.87
N GLU A 401 28.30 -17.97 -8.96
CA GLU A 401 28.36 -16.51 -9.06
C GLU A 401 28.73 -16.10 -10.49
N ALA A 402 27.85 -15.33 -11.11
CA ALA A 402 28.05 -14.78 -12.45
C ALA A 402 27.37 -13.40 -12.53
N PRO A 403 27.80 -12.50 -13.45
CA PRO A 403 27.05 -11.29 -13.75
C PRO A 403 25.63 -11.65 -14.19
N ALA A 404 24.65 -10.83 -13.78
CA ALA A 404 23.27 -11.00 -14.20
C ALA A 404 23.20 -11.04 -15.73
N PRO A 405 22.41 -11.96 -16.33
CA PRO A 405 22.23 -11.97 -17.76
C PRO A 405 21.70 -10.60 -18.21
N ALA A 406 22.25 -10.05 -19.29
CA ALA A 406 21.75 -8.81 -19.88
C ALA A 406 20.24 -8.95 -20.02
N ALA A 407 19.48 -8.03 -19.42
CA ALA A 407 18.03 -8.04 -19.52
C ALA A 407 17.70 -8.19 -21.02
N PRO A 408 16.83 -9.15 -21.41
CA PRO A 408 16.49 -9.30 -22.81
C PRO A 408 16.00 -7.94 -23.28
N ASP A 409 16.65 -7.41 -24.30
CA ASP A 409 16.28 -6.18 -24.98
C ASP A 409 14.77 -6.26 -25.16
N ALA A 410 14.03 -5.37 -24.49
CA ALA A 410 12.58 -5.44 -24.41
C ALA A 410 12.02 -5.14 -25.80
N GLY A 411 12.09 -6.16 -26.66
CA GLY A 411 11.53 -6.21 -27.98
C GLY A 411 10.07 -5.90 -27.83
N VAL A 412 9.71 -4.73 -28.33
CA VAL A 412 8.35 -4.27 -28.57
C VAL A 412 7.64 -5.30 -29.45
N GLY A 413 7.10 -6.34 -28.82
CA GLY A 413 6.27 -7.36 -29.43
C GLY A 413 4.81 -6.93 -29.36
N ARG A 414 4.40 -6.12 -30.33
CA ARG A 414 2.99 -5.80 -30.61
C ARG A 414 2.21 -7.09 -30.89
N GLY A 415 1.19 -7.37 -30.07
CA GLY A 415 0.06 -8.23 -30.45
C GLY A 415 -0.94 -7.43 -31.32
N PRO A 416 -1.76 -8.10 -32.15
CA PRO A 416 -2.29 -7.51 -33.38
C PRO A 416 -3.53 -6.62 -33.16
N GLY A 417 -3.44 -5.39 -33.70
CA GLY A 417 -4.48 -4.79 -34.53
C GLY A 417 -5.71 -4.18 -33.85
N ALA A 418 -5.55 -3.01 -33.25
CA ALA A 418 -6.52 -1.93 -33.44
C ALA A 418 -5.79 -0.78 -34.14
N GLU A 419 -6.14 -0.56 -35.40
CA GLU A 419 -5.47 0.36 -36.33
C GLU A 419 -5.51 1.81 -35.81
N ALA A 420 -4.36 2.31 -35.37
CA ALA A 420 -4.07 3.74 -35.37
C ALA A 420 -3.32 4.05 -36.68
N GLN A 421 -3.93 4.88 -37.52
CA GLN A 421 -3.37 5.38 -38.76
C GLN A 421 -2.01 6.04 -38.53
N GLN A 422 -1.06 5.71 -39.41
CA GLN A 422 0.21 6.41 -39.55
C GLN A 422 -0.06 7.86 -39.98
N GLY A 423 0.11 8.79 -39.04
CA GLY A 423 0.49 10.16 -39.33
C GLY A 423 2.01 10.25 -39.43
N ALA A 424 2.50 10.94 -40.45
CA ALA A 424 3.92 11.07 -40.81
C ALA A 424 4.83 11.49 -39.65
N GLY A 425 6.10 11.07 -39.72
CA GLY A 425 7.14 11.44 -38.78
C GLY A 425 7.22 12.94 -38.54
N GLY A 426 6.86 13.36 -37.33
CA GLY A 426 7.14 14.68 -36.78
C GLY A 426 8.23 14.52 -35.74
N VAL A 427 9.29 15.31 -35.88
CA VAL A 427 10.26 15.62 -34.82
C VAL A 427 9.47 15.83 -33.51
N ALA A 428 9.83 15.15 -32.41
CA ALA A 428 9.22 15.40 -31.12
C ALA A 428 9.42 16.88 -30.77
N GLN A 429 8.36 17.68 -30.93
CA GLN A 429 8.37 19.08 -30.53
C GLN A 429 8.63 19.11 -29.03
N VAL A 430 9.72 19.75 -28.63
CA VAL A 430 9.93 20.20 -27.25
C VAL A 430 8.74 21.12 -26.95
N ARG A 431 7.75 20.61 -26.20
CA ARG A 431 6.59 21.40 -25.80
C ARG A 431 7.01 22.37 -24.72
N GLU A 432 6.61 23.63 -24.87
CA GLU A 432 6.77 24.59 -23.79
C GLU A 432 5.90 24.18 -22.60
N PRO A 433 6.42 24.26 -21.36
CA PRO A 433 5.63 23.96 -20.18
C PRO A 433 4.37 24.83 -20.06
N LEU A 434 3.28 24.23 -19.59
CA LEU A 434 2.04 24.95 -19.28
C LEU A 434 2.28 25.95 -18.15
N ARG A 435 1.74 27.16 -18.32
CA ARG A 435 1.80 28.26 -17.36
C ARG A 435 0.51 28.27 -16.56
N VAL A 436 0.61 27.94 -15.29
CA VAL A 436 -0.56 27.77 -14.41
C VAL A 436 -0.66 28.93 -13.42
N ALA A 437 -1.88 29.43 -13.21
CA ALA A 437 -2.22 30.35 -12.13
C ALA A 437 -2.91 29.63 -10.96
N VAL A 438 -2.83 30.20 -9.76
CA VAL A 438 -3.62 29.79 -8.59
C VAL A 438 -4.36 31.01 -8.05
N VAL A 439 -5.69 30.94 -7.98
CA VAL A 439 -6.58 31.97 -7.45
C VAL A 439 -7.13 31.50 -6.11
N GLY A 440 -6.83 32.25 -5.04
CA GLY A 440 -7.05 31.86 -3.65
C GLY A 440 -5.87 31.04 -3.10
N VAL A 441 -5.02 31.67 -2.29
CA VAL A 441 -3.83 31.04 -1.70
C VAL A 441 -4.11 30.64 -0.24
N GLY A 442 -5.29 30.05 -0.03
CA GLY A 442 -5.75 29.55 1.27
C GLY A 442 -5.36 28.08 1.53
N ALA A 443 -6.07 27.41 2.43
CA ALA A 443 -5.74 26.04 2.84
C ALA A 443 -5.75 25.02 1.68
N ARG A 444 -6.63 25.22 0.68
CA ARG A 444 -6.75 24.33 -0.49
C ARG A 444 -5.74 24.61 -1.61
N ALA A 445 -5.02 25.73 -1.58
CA ALA A 445 -4.00 26.07 -2.58
C ALA A 445 -2.87 25.02 -2.68
N ARG A 446 -2.67 24.22 -1.62
CA ARG A 446 -1.70 23.10 -1.59
C ARG A 446 -1.92 22.09 -2.73
N LEU A 447 -3.14 21.93 -3.25
CA LEU A 447 -3.43 21.11 -4.42
C LEU A 447 -2.52 21.45 -5.60
N ALA A 448 -2.26 22.74 -5.84
CA ALA A 448 -1.48 23.20 -6.98
C ALA A 448 0.03 22.85 -6.87
N GLN A 449 0.50 22.34 -5.72
CA GLN A 449 1.87 21.83 -5.59
C GLN A 449 2.12 20.60 -6.47
N TRP A 450 1.07 19.90 -6.89
CA TRP A 450 1.18 18.76 -7.80
C TRP A 450 1.45 19.15 -9.24
N VAL A 451 1.22 20.41 -9.65
CA VAL A 451 1.34 20.86 -11.05
C VAL A 451 2.69 20.47 -11.67
N GLY A 452 3.80 20.72 -10.95
CA GLY A 452 5.16 20.38 -11.39
C GLY A 452 5.59 18.92 -11.14
N ARG A 453 4.68 18.07 -10.66
CA ARG A 453 4.93 16.68 -10.26
C ARG A 453 4.05 15.68 -11.04
N THR A 454 3.44 16.11 -12.13
CA THR A 454 2.64 15.28 -13.04
C THR A 454 3.45 14.86 -14.27
N GLY A 455 2.87 14.01 -15.12
CA GLY A 455 3.48 13.65 -16.40
C GLY A 455 3.46 14.78 -17.45
N VAL A 456 2.75 15.88 -17.17
CA VAL A 456 2.62 17.04 -18.07
C VAL A 456 3.58 18.14 -17.61
N PRO A 457 4.49 18.63 -18.47
CA PRO A 457 5.34 19.76 -18.14
C PRO A 457 4.50 21.01 -17.83
N ALA A 458 4.45 21.43 -16.56
CA ALA A 458 3.66 22.57 -16.11
C ALA A 458 4.30 23.24 -14.88
N HIS A 459 4.13 24.55 -14.77
CA HIS A 459 4.63 25.34 -13.64
C HIS A 459 3.62 26.38 -13.18
N VAL A 460 3.52 26.57 -11.86
CA VAL A 460 2.79 27.70 -11.30
C VAL A 460 3.63 28.97 -11.51
N VAL A 461 3.11 29.91 -12.31
CA VAL A 461 3.81 31.16 -12.64
C VAL A 461 3.20 32.39 -11.99
N ARG A 462 1.94 32.27 -11.54
CA ARG A 462 1.18 33.37 -10.95
C ARG A 462 0.27 32.88 -9.84
N ALA A 463 0.18 33.66 -8.78
CA ALA A 463 -0.78 33.48 -7.71
C ALA A 463 -1.62 34.76 -7.58
N VAL A 464 -2.89 34.59 -7.22
CA VAL A 464 -3.83 35.68 -7.00
C VAL A 464 -4.51 35.47 -5.66
N ASP A 465 -4.48 36.46 -4.79
CA ASP A 465 -5.23 36.44 -3.53
C ASP A 465 -5.66 37.87 -3.17
N VAL A 466 -6.91 38.04 -2.76
CA VAL A 466 -7.43 39.35 -2.32
C VAL A 466 -6.74 39.83 -1.04
N ASP A 467 -6.22 38.90 -0.23
CA ASP A 467 -5.40 39.17 0.94
C ASP A 467 -3.92 39.26 0.54
N PRO A 468 -3.26 40.43 0.74
CA PRO A 468 -1.83 40.58 0.47
C PRO A 468 -0.93 39.57 1.19
N ALA A 469 -1.34 39.02 2.34
CA ALA A 469 -0.57 37.97 3.02
C ALA A 469 -0.51 36.66 2.21
N GLY A 470 -1.39 36.49 1.21
CA GLY A 470 -1.32 35.41 0.23
C GLY A 470 -0.03 35.41 -0.60
N GLN A 471 0.67 36.55 -0.72
CA GLN A 471 1.93 36.63 -1.45
C GLN A 471 3.02 35.76 -0.82
N ASP A 472 3.17 35.82 0.51
CA ASP A 472 4.18 35.05 1.23
C ASP A 472 3.85 33.56 1.17
N ARG A 473 2.56 33.20 1.33
CA ARG A 473 2.08 31.83 1.16
C ARG A 473 2.36 31.30 -0.24
N ALA A 474 2.14 32.10 -1.28
CA ALA A 474 2.39 31.70 -2.67
C ALA A 474 3.88 31.44 -2.92
N ARG A 475 4.76 32.30 -2.37
CA ARG A 475 6.21 32.12 -2.46
C ARG A 475 6.67 30.85 -1.76
N GLU A 476 6.11 30.56 -0.59
CA GLU A 476 6.39 29.33 0.16
C GLU A 476 5.92 28.08 -0.59
N LEU A 477 4.70 28.09 -1.11
CA LEU A 477 4.10 26.92 -1.75
C LEU A 477 4.64 26.64 -3.14
N PHE A 478 4.92 27.68 -3.93
CA PHE A 478 5.20 27.57 -5.37
C PHE A 478 6.56 28.14 -5.79
N GLY A 479 7.29 28.78 -4.86
CA GLY A 479 8.62 29.31 -5.07
C GLY A 479 8.67 30.83 -5.31
N PRO A 480 9.86 31.45 -5.13
CA PRO A 480 10.02 32.90 -5.12
C PRO A 480 9.78 33.59 -6.49
N GLY A 481 9.77 32.82 -7.58
CA GLY A 481 9.51 33.32 -8.94
C GLY A 481 8.03 33.49 -9.29
N THR A 482 7.12 33.15 -8.37
CA THR A 482 5.67 33.25 -8.60
C THR A 482 5.22 34.71 -8.56
N ALA A 483 4.72 35.23 -9.67
CA ALA A 483 4.15 36.57 -9.72
C ALA A 483 2.87 36.64 -8.87
N PHE A 484 2.59 37.78 -8.23
CA PHE A 484 1.42 37.95 -7.37
C PHE A 484 0.55 39.11 -7.83
N SER A 485 -0.77 38.93 -7.81
CA SER A 485 -1.76 40.02 -7.94
C SER A 485 -2.87 39.86 -6.88
N THR A 486 -3.60 40.92 -6.65
CA THR A 486 -4.80 40.93 -5.77
C THR A 486 -6.11 40.86 -6.54
N ASP A 487 -6.07 40.80 -7.87
CA ASP A 487 -7.26 40.76 -8.74
C ASP A 487 -7.13 39.64 -9.78
N HIS A 488 -8.11 38.72 -9.80
CA HIS A 488 -8.08 37.59 -10.75
C HIS A 488 -8.35 38.04 -12.19
N ARG A 489 -8.95 39.22 -12.38
CA ARG A 489 -9.20 39.80 -13.71
C ARG A 489 -7.92 40.27 -14.41
N ASP A 490 -6.80 40.30 -13.70
CA ASP A 490 -5.48 40.50 -14.30
C ASP A 490 -4.99 39.24 -15.05
N LEU A 491 -5.67 38.10 -14.88
CA LEU A 491 -5.37 36.87 -15.60
C LEU A 491 -6.01 36.91 -17.00
N SER A 492 -5.24 36.50 -18.00
CA SER A 492 -5.69 36.34 -19.37
C SER A 492 -5.11 35.08 -19.98
N ALA A 493 -5.83 34.50 -20.95
CA ALA A 493 -5.33 33.36 -21.70
C ALA A 493 -4.00 33.68 -22.36
N ARG A 494 -3.13 32.67 -22.43
CA ARG A 494 -1.86 32.76 -23.14
C ARG A 494 -2.11 32.91 -24.65
N GLY A 495 -2.11 34.15 -25.13
CA GLY A 495 -2.14 34.50 -26.55
C GLY A 495 -0.74 34.44 -27.20
N GLY A 496 -0.65 34.88 -28.46
CA GLY A 496 0.59 34.85 -29.26
C GLY A 496 1.75 35.71 -28.71
N THR A 497 1.52 36.55 -27.69
CA THR A 497 2.56 37.33 -26.99
C THR A 497 3.29 36.53 -25.90
N GLY A 498 2.77 35.38 -25.47
CA GLY A 498 3.41 34.47 -24.52
C GLY A 498 3.32 34.85 -23.02
N GLU A 499 2.74 36.01 -22.67
CA GLU A 499 2.73 36.53 -21.29
C GLU A 499 1.61 35.97 -20.38
N GLY A 500 0.52 35.46 -20.95
CA GLY A 500 -0.66 34.95 -20.22
C GLY A 500 -0.47 33.57 -19.56
N VAL A 501 -1.58 32.97 -19.11
CA VAL A 501 -1.62 31.63 -18.50
C VAL A 501 -2.48 30.66 -19.32
N ASP A 502 -2.13 29.38 -19.27
CA ASP A 502 -2.82 28.32 -19.98
C ASP A 502 -3.99 27.75 -19.14
N ALA A 503 -3.82 27.72 -17.82
CA ALA A 503 -4.81 27.22 -16.87
C ALA A 503 -4.76 27.95 -15.52
N ALA A 504 -5.84 27.88 -14.75
CA ALA A 504 -5.95 28.41 -13.41
C ALA A 504 -6.64 27.43 -12.45
N PHE A 505 -6.09 27.28 -11.25
CA PHE A 505 -6.74 26.62 -10.12
C PHE A 505 -7.53 27.66 -9.33
N VAL A 506 -8.82 27.44 -9.11
CA VAL A 506 -9.68 28.28 -8.28
C VAL A 506 -9.91 27.57 -6.96
N CYS A 507 -9.31 28.10 -5.91
CA CYS A 507 -9.32 27.59 -4.53
C CYS A 507 -9.81 28.67 -3.53
N THR A 508 -10.67 29.58 -4.00
CA THR A 508 -11.25 30.67 -3.20
C THR A 508 -12.39 30.15 -2.30
N PRO A 509 -12.96 30.97 -1.39
CA PRO A 509 -14.19 30.60 -0.70
C PRO A 509 -15.32 30.29 -1.68
N ASP A 510 -16.13 29.27 -1.38
CA ASP A 510 -17.11 28.70 -2.32
C ASP A 510 -18.12 29.69 -2.88
N ASP A 511 -18.52 30.69 -2.09
CA ASP A 511 -19.47 31.74 -2.48
C ASP A 511 -18.90 32.67 -3.56
N THR A 512 -17.59 32.60 -3.82
CA THR A 512 -16.91 33.36 -4.87
C THR A 512 -16.58 32.53 -6.11
N HIS A 513 -16.73 31.20 -6.05
CA HIS A 513 -16.33 30.29 -7.13
C HIS A 513 -16.93 30.66 -8.47
N ALA A 514 -18.22 30.98 -8.50
CA ALA A 514 -18.95 31.19 -9.75
C ALA A 514 -18.44 32.40 -10.53
N ASP A 515 -18.29 33.53 -9.84
CA ASP A 515 -17.85 34.78 -10.47
C ASP A 515 -16.39 34.67 -10.93
N VAL A 516 -15.52 34.09 -10.10
CA VAL A 516 -14.10 33.87 -10.44
C VAL A 516 -13.95 32.91 -11.62
N ALA A 517 -14.65 31.77 -11.60
CA ALA A 517 -14.59 30.78 -12.66
C ALA A 517 -15.15 31.35 -13.98
N GLU A 518 -16.28 32.07 -13.93
CA GLU A 518 -16.88 32.70 -15.11
C GLU A 518 -15.92 33.71 -15.76
N ASP A 519 -15.32 34.60 -14.97
CA ASP A 519 -14.36 35.58 -15.47
C ASP A 519 -13.17 34.90 -16.18
N LEU A 520 -12.63 33.83 -15.60
CA LEU A 520 -11.50 33.09 -16.17
C LEU A 520 -11.87 32.32 -17.45
N LEU A 521 -13.02 31.67 -17.46
CA LEU A 521 -13.53 30.95 -18.64
C LEU A 521 -13.75 31.92 -19.80
N ARG A 522 -14.34 33.10 -19.53
CA ARG A 522 -14.52 34.18 -20.51
C ARG A 522 -13.21 34.81 -20.97
N ALA A 523 -12.19 34.81 -20.12
CA ALA A 523 -10.83 35.20 -20.48
C ALA A 523 -10.07 34.12 -21.27
N GLY A 524 -10.68 32.95 -21.52
CA GLY A 524 -10.10 31.82 -22.26
C GLY A 524 -9.13 30.96 -21.46
N VAL A 525 -9.10 31.08 -20.13
CA VAL A 525 -8.19 30.34 -19.25
C VAL A 525 -8.87 29.05 -18.82
N ALA A 526 -8.24 27.89 -19.03
CA ALA A 526 -8.79 26.62 -18.56
C ALA A 526 -8.88 26.58 -17.02
N VAL A 527 -10.00 26.13 -16.47
CA VAL A 527 -10.27 26.21 -15.02
C VAL A 527 -10.28 24.82 -14.38
N TYR A 528 -9.44 24.63 -13.36
CA TYR A 528 -9.67 23.63 -12.32
C TYR A 528 -10.35 24.34 -11.16
N LEU A 529 -11.60 24.01 -10.90
CA LEU A 529 -12.39 24.58 -9.81
C LEU A 529 -12.43 23.59 -8.65
N GLU A 530 -11.91 23.98 -7.48
CA GLU A 530 -12.12 23.18 -6.28
C GLU A 530 -13.61 23.03 -5.99
N LYS A 531 -14.00 21.87 -5.46
CA LYS A 531 -15.40 21.61 -5.13
C LYS A 531 -15.84 22.49 -3.95
N PRO A 532 -17.13 22.82 -3.86
CA PRO A 532 -18.22 22.57 -4.81
C PRO A 532 -18.14 23.52 -6.01
N LEU A 533 -18.86 23.19 -7.09
CA LEU A 533 -18.94 24.04 -8.28
C LEU A 533 -19.45 25.47 -7.95
N ALA A 534 -20.47 25.58 -7.09
CA ALA A 534 -20.93 26.83 -6.49
C ALA A 534 -21.85 26.53 -5.29
N THR A 535 -22.30 27.56 -4.58
CA THR A 535 -23.22 27.44 -3.44
C THR A 535 -24.69 27.45 -3.81
N THR A 536 -25.03 27.87 -5.05
CA THR A 536 -26.39 27.83 -5.62
C THR A 536 -26.44 27.03 -6.91
N THR A 537 -27.62 26.55 -7.27
CA THR A 537 -27.81 25.77 -8.52
C THR A 537 -27.74 26.69 -9.73
N GLU A 538 -28.28 27.89 -9.62
CA GLU A 538 -28.24 28.93 -10.64
C GLU A 538 -26.81 29.36 -10.98
N ASP A 539 -25.95 29.51 -9.97
CA ASP A 539 -24.53 29.84 -10.17
C ASP A 539 -23.77 28.69 -10.84
N CYS A 540 -24.07 27.44 -10.45
CA CYS A 540 -23.52 26.27 -11.15
C CYS A 540 -23.88 26.29 -12.63
N ASP A 541 -25.15 26.53 -12.95
CA ASP A 541 -25.64 26.58 -14.33
C ASP A 541 -24.98 27.73 -15.11
N ARG A 542 -24.71 28.87 -14.47
CA ARG A 542 -23.99 30.00 -15.07
C ARG A 542 -22.54 29.65 -15.43
N VAL A 543 -21.81 29.00 -14.53
CA VAL A 543 -20.42 28.55 -14.80
C VAL A 543 -20.37 27.54 -15.95
N LEU A 544 -21.28 26.56 -15.95
CA LEU A 544 -21.37 25.58 -17.04
C LEU A 544 -21.69 26.27 -18.38
N ALA A 545 -22.64 27.21 -18.39
CA ALA A 545 -23.00 27.96 -19.59
C ALA A 545 -21.81 28.78 -20.13
N ALA A 546 -21.01 29.42 -19.26
CA ALA A 546 -19.83 30.17 -19.66
C ALA A 546 -18.76 29.28 -20.32
N ALA A 547 -18.51 28.09 -19.76
CA ALA A 547 -17.61 27.10 -20.37
C ALA A 547 -18.11 26.63 -21.74
N VAL A 548 -19.41 26.34 -21.89
CA VAL A 548 -20.03 25.95 -23.17
C VAL A 548 -19.93 27.08 -24.20
N GLU A 549 -20.27 28.32 -23.82
CA GLU A 549 -20.25 29.50 -24.69
C GLU A 549 -18.84 29.79 -25.22
N THR A 550 -17.83 29.65 -24.37
CA THR A 550 -16.44 29.98 -24.70
C THR A 550 -15.68 28.81 -25.32
N GLY A 551 -16.16 27.57 -25.12
CA GLY A 551 -15.40 26.35 -25.43
C GLY A 551 -14.19 26.13 -24.53
N THR A 552 -14.09 26.86 -23.41
CA THR A 552 -12.96 26.79 -22.48
C THR A 552 -13.13 25.61 -21.53
N ARG A 553 -12.05 24.87 -21.27
CA ARG A 553 -12.09 23.69 -20.40
C ARG A 553 -12.42 24.05 -18.95
N LEU A 554 -13.36 23.30 -18.39
CA LEU A 554 -13.73 23.34 -16.98
C LEU A 554 -13.56 21.93 -16.38
N TYR A 555 -12.91 21.87 -15.22
CA TYR A 555 -12.75 20.66 -14.43
C TYR A 555 -13.14 20.97 -12.98
N VAL A 556 -13.88 20.07 -12.32
CA VAL A 556 -14.31 20.27 -10.93
C VAL A 556 -13.64 19.24 -10.03
N GLY A 557 -13.05 19.68 -8.92
CA GLY A 557 -12.23 18.90 -7.98
C GLY A 557 -12.96 17.83 -7.15
N HIS A 558 -13.92 17.11 -7.74
CA HIS A 558 -14.55 15.92 -7.14
C HIS A 558 -13.59 14.72 -7.18
N ASN A 559 -12.60 14.75 -6.30
CA ASN A 559 -11.50 13.79 -6.25
C ASN A 559 -11.90 12.35 -5.84
N MET A 560 -13.04 12.16 -5.16
CA MET A 560 -13.36 10.86 -4.54
C MET A 560 -13.56 9.70 -5.52
N ARG A 561 -13.87 9.96 -6.80
CA ARG A 561 -13.89 8.91 -7.83
C ARG A 561 -12.52 8.30 -8.11
N HIS A 562 -11.44 9.03 -7.79
CA HIS A 562 -10.07 8.54 -7.91
C HIS A 562 -9.59 7.77 -6.66
N MET A 563 -10.36 7.76 -5.56
CA MET A 563 -10.01 6.98 -4.38
C MET A 563 -10.07 5.48 -4.69
N ALA A 564 -9.06 4.75 -4.24
CA ALA A 564 -8.95 3.30 -4.47
C ALA A 564 -10.19 2.55 -3.98
N VAL A 565 -10.74 2.89 -2.79
CA VAL A 565 -11.93 2.24 -2.25
C VAL A 565 -13.14 2.41 -3.16
N VAL A 566 -13.35 3.61 -3.69
CA VAL A 566 -14.50 3.91 -4.57
C VAL A 566 -14.34 3.20 -5.91
N ARG A 567 -13.13 3.21 -6.49
CA ARG A 567 -12.82 2.47 -7.71
C ARG A 567 -13.03 0.96 -7.54
N THR A 568 -12.57 0.38 -6.43
CA THR A 568 -12.79 -1.04 -6.13
C THR A 568 -14.28 -1.35 -6.01
N MET A 569 -15.07 -0.52 -5.32
CA MET A 569 -16.53 -0.69 -5.25
C MET A 569 -17.17 -0.61 -6.64
N ARG A 570 -16.77 0.37 -7.46
CA ARG A 570 -17.25 0.53 -8.83
C ARG A 570 -16.93 -0.69 -9.69
N ASP A 571 -15.72 -1.24 -9.55
CA ASP A 571 -15.31 -2.44 -10.30
C ASP A 571 -16.14 -3.67 -9.89
N VAL A 572 -16.44 -3.85 -8.61
CA VAL A 572 -17.33 -4.93 -8.13
C VAL A 572 -18.75 -4.77 -8.72
N VAL A 573 -19.28 -3.54 -8.74
CA VAL A 573 -20.58 -3.25 -9.38
C VAL A 573 -20.51 -3.55 -10.88
N ALA A 574 -19.48 -3.10 -11.58
CA ALA A 574 -19.31 -3.27 -13.02
C ALA A 574 -19.16 -4.75 -13.43
N ARG A 575 -18.52 -5.57 -12.59
CA ARG A 575 -18.43 -7.03 -12.79
C ARG A 575 -19.75 -7.77 -12.55
N GLY A 576 -20.78 -7.08 -12.04
CA GLY A 576 -22.11 -7.66 -11.81
C GLY A 576 -22.17 -8.60 -10.61
N GLU A 577 -21.20 -8.56 -9.71
CA GLU A 577 -21.11 -9.49 -8.56
C GLU A 577 -22.30 -9.38 -7.61
N ILE A 578 -22.91 -8.18 -7.52
CA ILE A 578 -24.10 -7.91 -6.72
C ILE A 578 -25.38 -7.77 -7.58
N GLY A 579 -25.29 -7.99 -8.91
CA GLY A 579 -26.38 -7.78 -9.85
C GLY A 579 -26.69 -6.31 -10.10
N GLU A 580 -27.95 -6.01 -10.46
CA GLU A 580 -28.42 -4.64 -10.68
C GLU A 580 -28.55 -3.90 -9.34
N VAL A 581 -27.94 -2.72 -9.22
CA VAL A 581 -28.04 -1.88 -8.01
C VAL A 581 -29.48 -1.46 -7.78
N GLN A 582 -29.96 -1.59 -6.55
CA GLN A 582 -31.32 -1.23 -6.12
C GLN A 582 -31.31 -0.19 -5.00
N ALA A 583 -30.29 -0.22 -4.14
CA ALA A 583 -30.13 0.78 -3.09
C ALA A 583 -28.66 1.09 -2.75
N VAL A 584 -28.41 2.30 -2.26
CA VAL A 584 -27.10 2.73 -1.73
C VAL A 584 -27.29 3.47 -0.41
N TRP A 585 -26.61 3.04 0.66
CA TRP A 585 -26.62 3.72 1.96
C TRP A 585 -25.24 4.25 2.27
N CYS A 586 -25.16 5.47 2.81
CA CYS A 586 -23.90 6.07 3.21
C CYS A 586 -24.01 6.71 4.60
N ARG A 587 -23.19 6.21 5.53
CA ARG A 587 -23.01 6.81 6.85
C ARG A 587 -21.65 7.50 6.91
N HIS A 588 -21.63 8.78 7.31
CA HIS A 588 -20.43 9.58 7.41
C HIS A 588 -20.27 10.18 8.80
N PHE A 589 -19.22 9.75 9.49
CA PHE A 589 -18.76 10.33 10.75
C PHE A 589 -17.67 11.33 10.43
N VAL A 590 -17.95 12.62 10.63
CA VAL A 590 -17.05 13.73 10.30
C VAL A 590 -16.44 14.23 11.61
N GLY A 591 -15.60 13.42 12.26
CA GLY A 591 -15.20 13.69 13.65
C GLY A 591 -14.40 14.97 13.88
N ASN A 592 -13.71 15.45 12.85
CA ASN A 592 -13.03 16.76 12.85
C ASN A 592 -13.95 17.90 12.39
N GLY A 593 -15.27 17.68 12.39
CA GLY A 593 -16.25 18.57 11.77
C GLY A 593 -16.26 19.97 12.38
N GLY A 594 -16.14 20.06 13.71
CA GLY A 594 -15.99 21.33 14.42
C GLY A 594 -14.85 22.20 13.90
N ASP A 595 -13.68 21.59 13.65
CA ASP A 595 -12.50 22.31 13.17
C ASP A 595 -12.57 22.65 11.67
N TYR A 596 -13.19 21.78 10.87
CA TYR A 596 -13.27 21.93 9.42
C TYR A 596 -14.40 22.86 8.96
N TYR A 597 -15.51 22.93 9.69
CA TYR A 597 -16.73 23.58 9.21
C TYR A 597 -17.35 24.59 10.18
N PHE A 598 -16.94 24.60 11.45
CA PHE A 598 -17.58 25.45 12.48
C PHE A 598 -16.64 26.53 13.05
N LYS A 599 -15.43 26.69 12.51
CA LYS A 599 -14.44 27.72 12.94
C LYS A 599 -14.24 28.85 11.91
N ASP A 600 -14.80 28.73 10.71
CA ASP A 600 -14.69 29.72 9.65
C ASP A 600 -16.04 29.90 8.92
N TRP A 601 -15.98 30.52 7.74
CA TRP A 601 -17.13 30.87 6.91
C TRP A 601 -18.05 29.71 6.52
N HIS A 602 -17.58 28.46 6.60
CA HIS A 602 -18.40 27.28 6.34
C HIS A 602 -19.63 27.21 7.27
N ALA A 603 -19.53 27.80 8.46
CA ALA A 603 -20.58 27.80 9.48
C ALA A 603 -21.78 28.69 9.12
N GLU A 604 -21.66 29.51 8.07
CA GLU A 604 -22.66 30.49 7.65
C GLU A 604 -23.43 30.06 6.40
N ARG A 605 -24.76 29.97 6.52
CA ARG A 605 -25.68 29.66 5.43
C ARG A 605 -25.50 30.57 4.22
N ALA A 606 -25.23 31.85 4.45
CA ALA A 606 -25.05 32.84 3.38
C ALA A 606 -23.84 32.53 2.48
N ARG A 607 -22.84 31.80 3.00
CA ARG A 607 -21.60 31.47 2.30
C ARG A 607 -21.46 30.00 1.92
N SER A 608 -22.24 29.10 2.55
CA SER A 608 -22.09 27.66 2.34
C SER A 608 -23.38 26.93 1.98
N THR A 609 -24.55 27.61 2.01
CA THR A 609 -25.89 27.02 1.93
C THR A 609 -26.23 26.07 3.09
N GLY A 610 -25.44 25.03 3.31
CA GLY A 610 -25.52 24.06 4.39
C GLY A 610 -24.56 22.88 4.15
N LEU A 611 -24.32 22.06 5.17
CA LEU A 611 -23.31 20.99 5.06
C LEU A 611 -23.74 19.81 4.18
N LEU A 612 -25.02 19.69 3.80
CA LEU A 612 -25.45 18.75 2.76
C LEU A 612 -25.01 19.20 1.35
N LEU A 613 -24.70 20.48 1.16
CA LEU A 613 -23.96 20.94 -0.01
C LEU A 613 -22.45 20.83 0.26
N GLN A 614 -21.95 21.50 1.29
CA GLN A 614 -20.52 21.69 1.47
C GLN A 614 -19.73 20.37 1.65
N LYS A 615 -20.25 19.48 2.51
CA LYS A 615 -19.59 18.23 2.87
C LYS A 615 -20.08 17.07 2.01
N ALA A 616 -21.40 16.91 1.90
CA ALA A 616 -21.99 15.70 1.35
C ALA A 616 -21.83 15.55 -0.17
N VAL A 617 -21.57 16.62 -0.92
CA VAL A 617 -21.50 16.56 -2.40
C VAL A 617 -20.49 15.54 -2.92
N HIS A 618 -19.39 15.30 -2.22
CA HIS A 618 -18.48 14.23 -2.58
C HIS A 618 -19.14 12.84 -2.49
N ASP A 619 -19.84 12.58 -1.39
CA ASP A 619 -20.48 11.30 -1.13
C ASP A 619 -21.71 11.11 -2.03
N ILE A 620 -22.45 12.19 -2.33
CA ILE A 620 -23.54 12.20 -3.29
C ILE A 620 -23.03 11.83 -4.69
N ASP A 621 -21.90 12.40 -5.12
CA ASP A 621 -21.27 12.05 -6.40
C ASP A 621 -20.87 10.58 -6.46
N VAL A 622 -20.29 10.04 -5.37
CA VAL A 622 -19.98 8.61 -5.26
C VAL A 622 -21.24 7.75 -5.35
N ILE A 623 -22.31 8.13 -4.65
CA ILE A 623 -23.60 7.43 -4.70
C ILE A 623 -24.16 7.44 -6.14
N HIS A 624 -24.15 8.59 -6.81
CA HIS A 624 -24.59 8.70 -8.21
C HIS A 624 -23.78 7.80 -9.13
N TRP A 625 -22.45 7.77 -8.94
CA TRP A 625 -21.55 6.97 -9.77
C TRP A 625 -21.73 5.46 -9.55
N LEU A 626 -21.84 5.00 -8.30
CA LEU A 626 -22.06 3.60 -7.98
C LEU A 626 -23.45 3.13 -8.44
N ALA A 627 -24.47 3.97 -8.32
CA ALA A 627 -25.83 3.68 -8.78
C ALA A 627 -26.03 3.82 -10.29
N GLY A 628 -25.10 4.49 -11.00
CA GLY A 628 -25.21 4.75 -12.43
C GLY A 628 -26.36 5.68 -12.80
N SER A 629 -26.74 6.63 -11.94
CA SER A 629 -27.80 7.63 -12.18
C SER A 629 -27.67 8.78 -11.18
N THR A 630 -28.29 9.92 -11.47
CA THR A 630 -28.35 11.07 -10.56
C THR A 630 -29.69 11.17 -9.82
N THR A 631 -29.72 11.95 -8.74
CA THR A 631 -30.93 12.15 -7.91
C THR A 631 -32.00 12.92 -8.67
N ARG A 632 -33.24 12.44 -8.62
CA ARG A 632 -34.43 13.10 -9.15
C ARG A 632 -35.24 13.79 -8.05
N ASP A 633 -35.50 13.07 -6.96
CA ASP A 633 -36.27 13.57 -5.82
C ASP A 633 -35.47 13.34 -4.53
N VAL A 634 -35.57 14.28 -3.59
CA VAL A 634 -34.86 14.21 -2.30
C VAL A 634 -35.73 14.68 -1.15
N VAL A 635 -35.54 14.07 0.03
CA VAL A 635 -36.07 14.53 1.31
C VAL A 635 -34.92 14.67 2.29
N GLY A 636 -34.76 15.84 2.92
CA GLY A 636 -33.71 16.14 3.89
C GLY A 636 -34.24 16.27 5.31
N MET A 637 -33.40 15.95 6.29
CA MET A 637 -33.66 16.14 7.72
C MET A 637 -32.35 16.45 8.45
N GLY A 638 -32.39 17.27 9.48
CA GLY A 638 -31.21 17.63 10.25
C GLY A 638 -31.46 18.84 11.15
N ASP A 639 -30.49 19.15 11.99
CA ASP A 639 -30.59 20.20 13.00
C ASP A 639 -29.19 20.66 13.44
N LEU A 640 -29.10 21.79 14.14
CA LEU A 640 -27.91 22.29 14.83
C LEU A 640 -27.99 21.90 16.31
N GLN A 641 -27.47 20.74 16.65
CA GLN A 641 -27.71 20.09 17.95
C GLN A 641 -26.63 20.38 18.99
N VAL A 642 -25.37 20.55 18.58
CA VAL A 642 -24.18 20.59 19.44
C VAL A 642 -23.44 21.91 19.31
N TYR A 643 -22.93 22.26 18.12
CA TYR A 643 -22.02 23.40 17.96
C TYR A 643 -22.70 24.77 18.12
N GLY A 644 -24.03 24.81 17.98
CA GLY A 644 -24.84 25.98 18.33
C GLY A 644 -24.82 26.31 19.82
N ARG A 645 -24.53 25.33 20.68
CA ARG A 645 -24.53 25.46 22.15
C ARG A 645 -23.20 25.92 22.73
N VAL A 646 -22.12 25.85 21.96
CA VAL A 646 -20.79 26.30 22.37
C VAL A 646 -20.76 27.83 22.29
N THR A 647 -20.50 28.51 23.41
CA THR A 647 -20.57 29.99 23.47
C THR A 647 -19.21 30.67 23.26
N ASP A 648 -18.11 29.92 23.32
CA ASP A 648 -16.77 30.41 23.04
C ASP A 648 -16.60 30.61 21.52
N ARG A 649 -16.73 31.87 21.09
CA ARG A 649 -16.68 32.29 19.68
C ARG A 649 -15.44 33.15 19.41
N ALA A 650 -14.86 33.01 18.22
CA ALA A 650 -13.74 33.84 17.77
C ALA A 650 -13.83 34.12 16.26
N ASP A 651 -13.60 35.36 15.86
CA ASP A 651 -13.30 35.71 14.48
C ASP A 651 -11.86 35.28 14.17
N ARG A 652 -11.70 34.44 13.16
CA ARG A 652 -10.42 33.88 12.70
C ARG A 652 -10.03 34.41 11.32
N THR A 653 -10.58 35.55 10.91
CA THR A 653 -10.17 36.24 9.68
C THR A 653 -8.64 36.40 9.63
N GLY A 654 -8.04 35.99 8.51
CA GLY A 654 -6.59 36.00 8.31
C GLY A 654 -5.84 34.76 8.82
N GLN A 655 -6.52 33.81 9.47
CA GLN A 655 -5.96 32.49 9.80
C GLN A 655 -6.42 31.43 8.79
N LEU A 656 -5.66 30.34 8.68
CA LEU A 656 -6.01 29.16 7.90
C LEU A 656 -6.40 27.99 8.82
N MET A 657 -7.13 27.02 8.27
CA MET A 657 -7.58 25.83 9.00
C MET A 657 -6.44 25.11 9.75
N THR A 658 -5.24 25.09 9.15
CA THR A 658 -4.05 24.50 9.76
C THR A 658 -3.56 25.20 11.02
N ASP A 659 -3.96 26.46 11.25
CA ASP A 659 -3.56 27.24 12.42
C ASP A 659 -4.39 26.88 13.66
N TRP A 660 -5.58 26.30 13.48
CA TRP A 660 -6.50 26.00 14.58
C TRP A 660 -6.90 24.53 14.69
N PHE A 661 -6.54 23.70 13.71
CA PHE A 661 -6.81 22.27 13.73
C PHE A 661 -6.06 21.58 14.87
N SER A 662 -6.78 20.77 15.65
CA SER A 662 -6.16 19.92 16.68
C SER A 662 -6.99 18.67 16.95
N TYR A 663 -6.31 17.53 17.10
CA TYR A 663 -6.93 16.30 17.58
C TYR A 663 -7.36 16.36 19.05
N ASP A 664 -6.91 17.37 19.80
CA ASP A 664 -7.28 17.58 21.20
C ASP A 664 -8.64 18.28 21.37
N ASN A 665 -9.28 18.74 20.27
CA ASN A 665 -10.56 19.45 20.28
C ASN A 665 -11.77 18.50 20.49
N TRP A 666 -11.71 17.68 21.54
CA TRP A 666 -12.69 16.67 21.92
C TRP A 666 -12.84 16.61 23.46
N PRO A 667 -14.06 16.47 24.03
CA PRO A 667 -15.37 16.26 23.40
C PRO A 667 -15.95 17.53 22.72
N PRO A 668 -16.96 17.42 21.84
CA PRO A 668 -17.35 18.50 20.92
C PRO A 668 -17.90 19.74 21.62
N LEU A 669 -18.49 19.60 22.81
CA LEU A 669 -18.97 20.74 23.61
C LEU A 669 -17.85 21.53 24.30
N GLU A 670 -16.62 20.99 24.34
CA GLU A 670 -15.45 21.66 24.92
C GLU A 670 -14.64 22.45 23.88
N GLN A 671 -15.06 22.43 22.61
CA GLN A 671 -14.42 23.21 21.56
C GLN A 671 -14.48 24.72 21.86
N ARG A 672 -13.46 25.43 21.38
CA ARG A 672 -13.27 26.87 21.58
C ARG A 672 -12.99 27.60 20.29
N GLY A 673 -13.28 28.89 20.31
CA GLY A 673 -13.07 29.79 19.19
C GLY A 673 -13.79 29.31 17.94
N LEU A 674 -15.05 28.90 18.09
CA LEU A 674 -15.92 28.60 16.96
C LEU A 674 -16.36 29.91 16.28
N HIS A 675 -16.84 29.79 15.04
CA HIS A 675 -17.21 30.95 14.23
C HIS A 675 -18.32 31.78 14.91
N PRO A 676 -18.28 33.14 14.87
CA PRO A 676 -19.28 33.99 15.53
C PRO A 676 -20.72 33.75 15.08
N VAL A 677 -20.90 33.38 13.81
CA VAL A 677 -22.18 32.98 13.23
C VAL A 677 -22.15 31.48 12.94
N ILE A 678 -23.05 30.72 13.56
CA ILE A 678 -23.28 29.32 13.25
C ILE A 678 -24.76 29.12 13.04
N ASP A 679 -25.15 28.96 11.80
CA ASP A 679 -26.53 28.69 11.42
C ASP A 679 -26.67 27.49 10.48
N VAL A 680 -25.60 26.76 10.18
CA VAL A 680 -25.67 25.47 9.46
C VAL A 680 -25.89 24.28 10.39
N GLU A 681 -26.44 23.20 9.85
CA GLU A 681 -26.79 21.99 10.58
C GLU A 681 -25.56 21.09 10.84
N ASP A 682 -25.32 20.67 12.09
CA ASP A 682 -24.19 19.81 12.47
C ASP A 682 -24.50 18.30 12.41
N THR A 683 -25.80 17.96 12.37
CA THR A 683 -26.30 16.63 12.00
C THR A 683 -27.30 16.79 10.86
N SER A 684 -27.09 16.04 9.78
CA SER A 684 -28.03 16.06 8.65
C SER A 684 -28.02 14.75 7.87
N MET A 685 -29.14 14.47 7.21
CA MET A 685 -29.36 13.27 6.42
C MET A 685 -30.33 13.54 5.28
N MET A 686 -30.29 12.70 4.26
CA MET A 686 -31.21 12.77 3.13
C MET A 686 -31.57 11.38 2.59
N LEU A 687 -32.79 11.28 2.08
CA LEU A 687 -33.26 10.16 1.27
C LEU A 687 -33.40 10.63 -0.18
N MET A 688 -32.89 9.84 -1.11
CA MET A 688 -32.84 10.16 -2.53
C MET A 688 -33.58 9.07 -3.33
N ARG A 689 -34.26 9.51 -4.39
CA ARG A 689 -34.72 8.66 -5.48
C ARG A 689 -34.00 9.09 -6.74
N LEU A 690 -33.22 8.18 -7.31
CA LEU A 690 -32.47 8.42 -8.53
C LEU A 690 -33.36 8.24 -9.77
N GLY A 691 -32.93 8.81 -10.90
CA GLY A 691 -33.64 8.76 -12.18
C GLY A 691 -33.95 7.33 -12.66
N ASN A 692 -33.03 6.39 -12.43
CA ASN A 692 -33.19 4.96 -12.75
C ASN A 692 -34.01 4.16 -11.71
N GLY A 693 -34.54 4.79 -10.67
CA GLY A 693 -35.36 4.16 -9.64
C GLY A 693 -34.60 3.67 -8.40
N VAL A 694 -33.26 3.71 -8.40
CA VAL A 694 -32.44 3.38 -7.22
C VAL A 694 -32.81 4.30 -6.05
N LEU A 695 -32.93 3.72 -4.86
CA LEU A 695 -33.16 4.46 -3.62
C LEU A 695 -31.84 4.62 -2.87
N ALA A 696 -31.53 5.83 -2.42
CA ALA A 696 -30.31 6.05 -1.65
C ALA A 696 -30.56 6.82 -0.35
N SER A 697 -29.69 6.61 0.63
CA SER A 697 -29.62 7.44 1.84
C SER A 697 -28.20 7.90 2.10
N TYR A 698 -28.10 9.10 2.65
CA TYR A 698 -26.84 9.67 3.13
C TYR A 698 -27.08 10.32 4.49
N GLU A 699 -26.23 10.01 5.47
CA GLU A 699 -26.28 10.58 6.81
C GLU A 699 -24.89 11.08 7.23
N GLN A 700 -24.83 12.29 7.80
CA GLN A 700 -23.60 12.89 8.32
C GLN A 700 -23.76 13.45 9.74
N CYS A 701 -22.72 13.29 10.55
CA CYS A 701 -22.62 13.84 11.90
C CYS A 701 -21.24 14.46 12.11
N HIS A 702 -21.18 15.73 12.53
CA HIS A 702 -19.94 16.52 12.58
C HIS A 702 -19.24 16.54 13.94
N PHE A 703 -19.75 15.79 14.90
CA PHE A 703 -19.27 15.79 16.29
C PHE A 703 -19.03 14.37 16.84
N THR A 704 -18.71 13.43 15.95
CA THR A 704 -18.27 12.07 16.33
C THR A 704 -16.79 12.05 16.73
N PRO A 705 -16.32 11.05 17.52
CA PRO A 705 -14.91 10.97 17.90
C PRO A 705 -14.00 10.54 16.75
N ASP A 706 -14.56 9.85 15.76
CA ASP A 706 -13.87 9.25 14.63
C ASP A 706 -14.24 9.93 13.31
N TYR A 707 -13.32 9.82 12.34
CA TYR A 707 -13.51 10.29 10.98
C TYR A 707 -13.53 9.10 10.04
N TRP A 708 -14.71 8.72 9.57
CA TRP A 708 -14.88 7.54 8.72
C TRP A 708 -16.19 7.59 7.96
N ARG A 709 -16.22 6.97 6.77
CA ARG A 709 -17.44 6.76 5.99
C ARG A 709 -17.61 5.33 5.50
N ASN A 710 -18.86 4.91 5.42
CA ASN A 710 -19.26 3.57 5.00
C ASN A 710 -20.36 3.67 3.94
N TYR A 711 -20.10 3.10 2.78
CA TYR A 711 -21.03 2.88 1.69
C TYR A 711 -21.45 1.42 1.69
N THR A 712 -22.76 1.19 1.70
CA THR A 712 -23.37 -0.12 1.47
C THR A 712 -24.15 -0.07 0.17
N VAL A 713 -23.75 -0.85 -0.84
CA VAL A 713 -24.44 -0.94 -2.14
C VAL A 713 -25.16 -2.27 -2.22
N ILE A 714 -26.47 -2.23 -2.46
CA ILE A 714 -27.34 -3.40 -2.45
C ILE A 714 -27.88 -3.60 -3.86
N GLY A 715 -27.69 -4.80 -4.41
CA GLY A 715 -28.20 -5.18 -5.72
C GLY A 715 -29.05 -6.45 -5.68
N THR A 716 -29.53 -6.87 -6.86
CA THR A 716 -30.45 -7.99 -7.02
C THR A 716 -29.84 -9.37 -6.72
N ARG A 717 -28.50 -9.46 -6.63
CA ARG A 717 -27.76 -10.72 -6.41
C ARG A 717 -26.83 -10.67 -5.20
N GLY A 718 -26.79 -9.57 -4.46
CA GLY A 718 -25.93 -9.44 -3.28
C GLY A 718 -25.83 -8.01 -2.79
N ARG A 719 -24.90 -7.76 -1.89
CA ARG A 719 -24.50 -6.42 -1.46
C ARG A 719 -22.99 -6.34 -1.33
N LEU A 720 -22.45 -5.13 -1.43
CA LEU A 720 -21.08 -4.82 -1.03
C LEU A 720 -21.06 -3.72 0.02
N GLU A 721 -19.96 -3.64 0.76
CA GLU A 721 -19.74 -2.64 1.79
C GLU A 721 -18.24 -2.35 1.95
N ASN A 722 -17.83 -1.09 2.11
CA ASN A 722 -16.45 -0.78 2.49
C ASN A 722 -16.28 -0.76 4.01
N VAL A 723 -15.19 -1.35 4.48
CA VAL A 723 -14.73 -1.30 5.86
C VAL A 723 -13.40 -0.54 5.85
N GLY A 724 -13.41 0.69 6.39
CA GLY A 724 -12.35 1.67 6.14
C GLY A 724 -12.48 2.37 4.78
N ASP A 725 -11.99 3.60 4.68
CA ASP A 725 -12.01 4.44 3.47
C ASP A 725 -10.60 4.87 3.00
N GLY A 726 -9.54 4.39 3.67
CA GLY A 726 -8.13 4.59 3.33
C GLY A 726 -7.31 3.29 3.27
N ASP A 727 -5.99 3.42 3.34
CA ASP A 727 -5.04 2.30 3.28
C ASP A 727 -5.30 1.28 4.40
N GLY A 728 -5.41 0.01 4.04
CA GLY A 728 -5.78 -1.08 4.96
C GLY A 728 -7.29 -1.32 5.09
N GLY A 729 -8.12 -0.52 4.41
CA GLY A 729 -9.54 -0.81 4.25
C GLY A 729 -9.80 -1.98 3.30
N SER A 730 -11.04 -2.44 3.24
CA SER A 730 -11.48 -3.47 2.30
C SER A 730 -12.91 -3.24 1.81
N VAL A 731 -13.22 -3.75 0.62
CA VAL A 731 -14.58 -3.85 0.07
C VAL A 731 -15.02 -5.29 0.19
N ARG A 732 -16.02 -5.55 1.03
CA ARG A 732 -16.56 -6.88 1.29
C ARG A 732 -17.85 -7.10 0.50
N VAL A 733 -18.05 -8.30 -0.02
CA VAL A 733 -19.21 -8.68 -0.83
C VAL A 733 -19.94 -9.85 -0.18
N TRP A 734 -21.26 -9.75 -0.07
CA TRP A 734 -22.16 -10.83 0.34
C TRP A 734 -23.12 -11.16 -0.80
N ASN A 735 -22.92 -12.31 -1.43
CA ASN A 735 -23.70 -12.80 -2.57
C ASN A 735 -24.29 -14.20 -2.36
N ARG A 736 -24.14 -14.77 -1.15
CA ARG A 736 -24.81 -16.01 -0.72
C ARG A 736 -25.66 -15.77 0.51
N ARG A 737 -26.80 -16.48 0.59
CA ARG A 737 -27.69 -16.42 1.75
C ARG A 737 -27.06 -17.16 2.93
N THR A 738 -26.75 -16.43 3.98
CA THR A 738 -26.15 -16.95 5.22
C THR A 738 -26.74 -16.21 6.44
N SER A 739 -26.45 -16.69 7.66
CA SER A 739 -26.53 -15.82 8.85
C SER A 739 -25.43 -14.75 8.77
N TRP A 740 -25.50 -13.71 9.61
CA TRP A 740 -24.51 -12.62 9.58
C TRP A 740 -23.06 -13.14 9.57
N SER A 741 -22.25 -12.58 8.67
CA SER A 741 -20.82 -12.85 8.49
C SER A 741 -20.08 -11.53 8.44
N GLU A 742 -19.09 -11.37 9.31
CA GLU A 742 -18.26 -10.17 9.39
C GLU A 742 -17.39 -9.96 8.14
N ARG A 743 -16.91 -11.05 7.53
CA ARG A 743 -15.92 -11.01 6.43
C ARG A 743 -16.53 -10.89 5.03
N GLY A 744 -17.82 -11.17 4.87
CA GLY A 744 -18.40 -11.35 3.53
C GLY A 744 -18.14 -12.74 2.94
N ASP A 745 -18.65 -12.97 1.75
CA ASP A 745 -18.32 -14.13 0.88
C ASP A 745 -17.02 -13.91 0.10
N VAL A 746 -16.70 -12.64 -0.20
CA VAL A 746 -15.47 -12.19 -0.88
C VAL A 746 -15.01 -10.88 -0.24
N GLU A 747 -13.71 -10.70 -0.09
CA GLU A 747 -13.10 -9.47 0.43
C GLU A 747 -12.04 -8.96 -0.55
N TYR A 748 -12.20 -7.72 -1.01
CA TYR A 748 -11.26 -7.02 -1.88
C TYR A 748 -10.49 -5.99 -1.05
N PRO A 749 -9.18 -6.13 -0.84
CA PRO A 749 -8.42 -5.12 -0.13
C PRO A 749 -8.43 -3.79 -0.91
N VAL A 750 -8.59 -2.68 -0.20
CA VAL A 750 -8.40 -1.34 -0.77
C VAL A 750 -6.91 -1.11 -0.89
N VAL A 751 -6.41 -1.13 -2.12
CA VAL A 751 -5.00 -0.92 -2.42
C VAL A 751 -4.82 0.49 -2.96
N ALA A 752 -4.44 1.44 -2.11
CA ALA A 752 -4.01 2.75 -2.56
C ALA A 752 -2.62 2.68 -3.21
N ALA A 753 -2.34 3.60 -4.12
CA ALA A 753 -1.07 3.71 -4.82
C ALA A 753 -0.08 4.66 -4.12
N GLY A 754 -0.23 4.86 -2.80
CA GLY A 754 0.41 5.96 -2.05
C GLY A 754 -0.38 6.32 -0.78
N GLN A 755 -0.15 7.51 -0.21
CA GLN A 755 -0.75 7.95 1.07
C GLN A 755 -2.21 8.42 0.89
N GLY A 756 -3.19 7.52 0.99
CA GLY A 756 -4.61 7.87 1.18
C GLY A 756 -5.14 9.02 0.30
N HIS A 757 -6.01 9.89 0.86
CA HIS A 757 -6.71 10.98 0.16
C HIS A 757 -5.83 11.88 -0.76
N GLN A 758 -4.51 11.96 -0.53
CA GLN A 758 -3.60 12.81 -1.31
C GLN A 758 -3.29 12.24 -2.70
N ASP A 759 -3.44 10.93 -2.91
CA ASP A 759 -3.28 10.31 -4.23
C ASP A 759 -4.38 10.77 -5.20
N ALA A 760 -5.61 10.94 -4.69
CA ALA A 760 -6.75 11.35 -5.49
C ALA A 760 -6.57 12.79 -6.00
N ASP A 761 -6.11 13.71 -5.15
CA ASP A 761 -5.79 15.11 -5.52
C ASP A 761 -4.69 15.16 -6.59
N ARG A 762 -3.65 14.33 -6.47
CA ARG A 762 -2.61 14.25 -7.49
C ARG A 762 -3.16 13.74 -8.83
N LEU A 763 -4.04 12.73 -8.79
CA LEU A 763 -4.63 12.14 -9.99
C LEU A 763 -5.60 13.10 -10.70
N THR A 764 -6.37 13.92 -9.97
CA THR A 764 -7.23 14.94 -10.59
C THR A 764 -6.42 16.05 -11.23
N VAL A 765 -5.32 16.50 -10.60
CA VAL A 765 -4.41 17.49 -11.18
C VAL A 765 -3.78 16.96 -12.48
N ASP A 766 -3.29 15.71 -12.46
CA ASP A 766 -2.74 15.07 -13.65
C ASP A 766 -3.78 14.90 -14.78
N GLU A 767 -5.00 14.47 -14.44
CA GLU A 767 -6.10 14.36 -15.40
C GLU A 767 -6.47 15.71 -16.03
N PHE A 768 -6.59 16.76 -15.22
CA PHE A 768 -6.85 18.12 -15.70
C PHE A 768 -5.75 18.64 -16.61
N LEU A 769 -4.48 18.52 -16.22
CA LEU A 769 -3.36 19.00 -17.03
C LEU A 769 -3.24 18.24 -18.36
N ARG A 770 -3.50 16.92 -18.38
CA ARG A 770 -3.57 16.15 -19.63
C ARG A 770 -4.73 16.57 -20.51
N SER A 771 -5.87 16.88 -19.90
CA SER A 771 -7.04 17.42 -20.60
C SER A 771 -6.67 18.76 -21.26
N VAL A 772 -6.05 19.68 -20.54
CA VAL A 772 -5.60 20.97 -21.10
C VAL A 772 -4.53 20.81 -22.19
N ALA A 773 -3.53 19.96 -21.97
CA ALA A 773 -2.40 19.81 -22.89
C ALA A 773 -2.77 19.10 -24.21
N ASP A 774 -3.56 18.03 -24.12
CA ASP A 774 -3.74 17.05 -25.21
C ASP A 774 -5.18 16.74 -25.55
N GLY A 775 -6.12 17.30 -24.79
CA GLY A 775 -7.52 16.93 -24.89
C GLY A 775 -7.86 15.53 -24.43
N ALA A 776 -7.06 14.99 -23.50
CA ALA A 776 -7.38 13.72 -22.86
C ALA A 776 -8.77 13.77 -22.18
N PRO A 777 -9.53 12.67 -22.24
CA PRO A 777 -10.84 12.59 -21.60
C PRO A 777 -10.72 12.63 -20.08
N ILE A 778 -11.78 13.09 -19.42
CA ILE A 778 -11.87 13.22 -17.96
C ILE A 778 -12.86 12.21 -17.37
N THR A 779 -12.65 11.84 -16.10
CA THR A 779 -13.49 10.85 -15.41
C THR A 779 -14.74 11.48 -14.77
N THR A 780 -14.62 12.73 -14.32
CA THR A 780 -15.70 13.48 -13.65
C THR A 780 -16.12 14.68 -14.48
N SER A 781 -17.25 14.57 -15.16
CA SER A 781 -17.86 15.68 -15.90
C SER A 781 -18.25 16.83 -14.95
N PRO A 782 -18.08 18.10 -15.34
CA PRO A 782 -18.64 19.25 -14.61
C PRO A 782 -20.14 19.15 -14.35
N VAL A 783 -20.90 18.52 -15.27
CA VAL A 783 -22.34 18.31 -15.10
C VAL A 783 -22.63 17.32 -13.97
N MET A 784 -21.82 16.27 -13.82
CA MET A 784 -21.99 15.32 -12.72
C MET A 784 -21.70 15.96 -11.36
N ALA A 785 -20.65 16.78 -11.29
CA ALA A 785 -20.37 17.58 -10.09
C ALA A 785 -21.54 18.52 -9.76
N ARG A 786 -22.10 19.20 -10.77
CA ARG A 786 -23.29 20.04 -10.63
C ARG A 786 -24.49 19.27 -10.10
N ASP A 787 -24.74 18.05 -10.59
CA ASP A 787 -25.89 17.24 -10.15
C ASP A 787 -25.76 16.83 -8.67
N ALA A 788 -24.54 16.56 -8.19
CA ALA A 788 -24.28 16.33 -6.77
C ALA A 788 -24.56 17.60 -5.94
N VAL A 789 -24.07 18.77 -6.40
CA VAL A 789 -24.30 20.08 -5.77
C VAL A 789 -25.80 20.41 -5.70
N ALA A 790 -26.52 20.29 -6.81
CA ALA A 790 -27.97 20.55 -6.87
C ALA A 790 -28.78 19.61 -5.96
N THR A 791 -28.33 18.35 -5.82
CA THR A 791 -28.91 17.41 -4.86
C THR A 791 -28.71 17.89 -3.41
N GLY A 792 -27.50 18.32 -3.05
CA GLY A 792 -27.19 18.87 -1.74
C GLY A 792 -28.04 20.10 -1.39
N ILE A 793 -28.19 21.02 -2.35
CA ILE A 793 -29.04 22.23 -2.20
C ILE A 793 -30.50 21.84 -1.99
N ALA A 794 -31.05 20.98 -2.86
CA ALA A 794 -32.43 20.54 -2.75
C ALA A 794 -32.69 19.80 -1.42
N ALA A 795 -31.73 19.03 -0.94
CA ALA A 795 -31.82 18.37 0.37
C ALA A 795 -31.83 19.38 1.52
N THR A 796 -30.98 20.41 1.47
CA THR A 796 -30.97 21.50 2.46
C THR A 796 -32.29 22.29 2.44
N LEU A 797 -32.84 22.58 1.26
CA LEU A 797 -34.16 23.22 1.13
C LEU A 797 -35.27 22.34 1.72
N SER A 798 -35.24 21.04 1.45
CA SER A 798 -36.18 20.06 2.02
C SER A 798 -36.14 20.06 3.54
N LEU A 799 -34.94 19.95 4.11
CA LEU A 799 -34.70 19.97 5.56
C LEU A 799 -35.35 21.20 6.20
N ARG A 800 -35.11 22.38 5.63
CA ARG A 800 -35.62 23.65 6.17
C ARG A 800 -37.11 23.88 5.93
N ALA A 801 -37.70 23.15 4.99
CA ALA A 801 -39.13 23.12 4.73
C ALA A 801 -39.86 22.02 5.53
N GLY A 802 -39.31 21.55 6.65
CA GLY A 802 -39.92 20.51 7.47
C GLY A 802 -39.91 19.13 6.80
N SER A 803 -38.82 18.80 6.11
CA SER A 803 -38.65 17.56 5.33
C SER A 803 -39.67 17.39 4.20
N ALA A 804 -40.15 18.50 3.62
CA ALA A 804 -40.98 18.47 2.43
C ALA A 804 -40.17 17.97 1.21
N PRO A 805 -40.66 17.00 0.42
CA PRO A 805 -39.95 16.50 -0.75
C PRO A 805 -39.60 17.60 -1.75
N GLN A 806 -38.37 17.56 -2.26
CA GLN A 806 -37.88 18.49 -3.29
C GLN A 806 -37.49 17.72 -4.55
N ARG A 807 -37.73 18.34 -5.69
CA ARG A 807 -37.25 17.82 -6.98
C ARG A 807 -35.94 18.49 -7.34
N VAL A 808 -34.94 17.70 -7.72
CA VAL A 808 -33.66 18.22 -8.20
C VAL A 808 -33.86 18.73 -9.63
N ARG A 809 -33.50 19.99 -9.88
CA ARG A 809 -33.61 20.61 -11.20
C ARG A 809 -32.57 19.97 -12.13
N PRO A 810 -32.95 19.40 -13.29
CA PRO A 810 -31.99 18.88 -14.25
C PRO A 810 -31.20 20.02 -14.92
N VAL A 811 -30.00 19.73 -15.39
CA VAL A 811 -29.25 20.62 -16.29
C VAL A 811 -29.93 20.71 -17.67
N ALA A 812 -29.72 21.81 -18.38
CA ALA A 812 -30.19 21.94 -19.76
C ALA A 812 -29.56 20.86 -20.68
N PRO A 813 -30.33 20.18 -21.55
CA PRO A 813 -29.83 19.09 -22.39
C PRO A 813 -28.64 19.48 -23.28
N GLU A 814 -28.65 20.69 -23.84
CA GLU A 814 -27.56 21.20 -24.67
C GLU A 814 -26.24 21.38 -23.89
N VAL A 815 -26.32 21.83 -22.64
CA VAL A 815 -25.15 21.93 -21.74
C VAL A 815 -24.66 20.52 -21.37
N ALA A 816 -25.59 19.61 -21.09
CA ALA A 816 -25.28 18.23 -20.75
C ALA A 816 -24.49 17.54 -21.89
N ALA A 817 -24.94 17.73 -23.13
CA ALA A 817 -24.32 17.12 -24.31
C ALA A 817 -22.89 17.61 -24.55
N HIS A 818 -22.62 18.92 -24.36
CA HIS A 818 -21.28 19.49 -24.53
C HIS A 818 -20.23 18.79 -23.67
N PHE A 819 -20.54 18.54 -22.39
CA PHE A 819 -19.58 17.92 -21.47
C PHE A 819 -19.56 16.38 -21.53
N ASP A 820 -20.54 15.72 -22.14
CA ASP A 820 -20.51 14.25 -22.30
C ASP A 820 -19.46 13.82 -23.35
N ASP A 821 -19.08 14.71 -24.27
CA ASP A 821 -18.04 14.47 -25.27
C ASP A 821 -16.63 14.42 -24.65
N ASP A 822 -16.39 15.16 -23.58
CA ASP A 822 -15.11 15.22 -22.86
C ASP A 822 -14.89 14.04 -21.88
N VAL A 823 -15.92 13.23 -21.64
CA VAL A 823 -15.89 12.17 -20.63
C VAL A 823 -15.49 10.83 -21.26
N ASP A 824 -14.64 10.08 -20.56
CA ASP A 824 -14.30 8.69 -20.92
C ASP A 824 -15.60 7.89 -21.17
N PRO A 825 -15.76 7.22 -22.33
CA PRO A 825 -16.93 6.40 -22.62
C PRO A 825 -17.34 5.43 -21.49
N ALA A 826 -16.37 4.89 -20.73
CA ALA A 826 -16.62 4.00 -19.60
C ALA A 826 -17.13 4.73 -18.33
N ALA A 827 -16.92 6.05 -18.26
CA ALA A 827 -17.36 6.93 -17.19
C ALA A 827 -18.61 7.75 -17.54
N ARG A 828 -19.12 7.66 -18.79
CA ARG A 828 -20.33 8.37 -19.22
C ARG A 828 -21.56 8.00 -18.40
N ARG A 829 -22.53 8.92 -18.35
CA ARG A 829 -23.85 8.69 -17.74
C ARG A 829 -24.54 7.53 -18.44
N PRO A 830 -25.03 6.50 -17.72
CA PRO A 830 -25.88 5.48 -18.33
C PRO A 830 -27.25 6.10 -18.69
N GLY A 831 -27.61 6.08 -19.97
CA GLY A 831 -28.96 6.40 -20.45
C GLY A 831 -29.25 7.86 -20.80
N THR A 832 -28.39 8.48 -21.62
CA THR A 832 -28.87 9.46 -22.61
C THR A 832 -29.42 8.75 -23.84
#